data_AF-A0A552D476-F1
#
_entry.id   AF-A0A552D476-F1
#
_cell.length_a   1.000
_cell.length_b   1.000
_cell.length_c   1.000
_cell.angle_alpha   90.00
_cell.angle_beta   90.00
_cell.angle_gamma   90.00
#
_symmetry.space_group_name_H-M   'P 1'
#
loop_
_entity.id
_entity.type
_entity.pdbx_description
1 polymer ?
#
loop_
_entity_poly.entity_id
_entity_poly.type
_entity_poly.pdbx_seq_one_letter_code
_entity_poly.pdbx_strand_id
1 'polypeptide(L)'
;NKIYLSESFLNVASSESLVKVILEEIGHYVDAQINPVDTPGDEGEYFAKVVLNQPLTEAEITRLKTENDQAVVVIDGQSVQIEQAVTLVGSWDRLSYAYGVTVVGNYAYAVGDTLEIIDISNPSNPVFKGNYGGIYSGQDVQVVGNYAYVADGGDELQIIDISNPAAPTFKGKYYTSGYAWDVQIVGNYAYVAGDYSGLQIIDISNPAAPTLKGNYDTSGSARDVQVVGNYAYVADSGSGLQIIDISNPATPTLKGNYDTSGSAYDVQIVGNYAYVADGWGEVLQIIDISNPSTPTFKGNYDGSGDARGVQVVGNYAYVADGSSGLQIIDISNPATPTLKGNYDTSGNALDVQIVGNYAYVADDYSGLQIIDISNPVAPTLKGNYNTSGRAEGVQIVGNYAYVADWNSGLQIIDISNPATPTLKGNYDTSGYALDVQIVGNYAYVADYYSGLQIIDISNPATPTFKGNYDTSGDTFGVQIVGNYAYVADGGSGLQIIDISNPAAPTLKGNYDTSAYVQGVQIVGNYAYVANGGSGLQIIDISNPAAPTLKGNYYTSGYALDVQIVGNYAYVADGTGGLEIIDVSDFTNPSTSTVTLAVSPSSVTEDGTTNLVYTFTRSGVTTNALTVNYTLGGTATLNTDYTRSGTTNTVTFAAGSSTATVTVNPTADTTVESNETVILTVAAGTGYTVGTPNAVTGTITNDDFSQLSINDITVVEGKDNNAILTVTVDNPNSQPITFNYTTTPINATANVDYTSKTGTITIAPNTSTATISIPILNDNLNEPDEAFTVTLSNPVNATINPDEAIGQVIITDTLQSAITRTLPNNVENLRLIGTNNINGTGNASNNNITGNSGINQINGGAGIDTLTGGLGADIFIFQFGQSTISTSDRITDFAINSDKIDLLTQGGNATSAPSSFSRAANSTVTTLQNLINQVFTDANGAITGNQGLGVNSAALVQVTTGAIAGTYLIINDSTAGFQSSNDLLINITGFTGTLPALGSIPVGNFFV
;
A
#
# COMPACT_ATOMS: atom_id res chain seq x y z
N ASN A 1 23.28 26.78 26.56
CA ASN A 1 23.46 28.26 26.53
C ASN A 1 23.21 28.85 27.91
N LYS A 2 23.43 30.14 28.12
CA LYS A 2 23.20 30.84 29.40
C LYS A 2 22.68 32.24 29.14
N ILE A 3 21.47 32.53 29.61
CA ILE A 3 20.87 33.87 29.58
C ILE A 3 21.38 34.63 30.81
N TYR A 4 21.82 35.88 30.64
CA TYR A 4 22.49 36.67 31.67
C TYR A 4 21.68 37.93 32.05
N LEU A 5 20.63 37.73 32.85
CA LEU A 5 19.78 38.83 33.33
C LEU A 5 20.50 39.72 34.37
N SER A 6 20.35 41.04 34.26
CA SER A 6 20.97 41.96 35.23
C SER A 6 20.30 41.88 36.61
N GLU A 7 21.11 41.94 37.67
CA GLU A 7 20.61 41.97 39.07
C GLU A 7 19.66 43.16 39.30
N SER A 8 19.90 44.29 38.66
CA SER A 8 19.02 45.46 38.65
C SER A 8 17.63 45.19 38.04
N PHE A 9 17.54 44.34 37.02
CA PHE A 9 16.25 43.95 36.41
C PHE A 9 15.54 42.88 37.25
N LEU A 10 16.27 41.84 37.67
CA LEU A 10 15.75 40.75 38.51
C LEU A 10 15.10 41.25 39.82
N ASN A 11 15.63 42.34 40.39
CA ASN A 11 15.10 42.95 41.62
C ASN A 11 13.80 43.77 41.44
N VAL A 12 13.33 44.01 40.20
CA VAL A 12 12.13 44.83 39.91
C VAL A 12 11.15 44.22 38.90
N ALA A 13 11.57 43.21 38.14
CA ALA A 13 10.75 42.59 37.09
C ALA A 13 9.58 41.77 37.66
N SER A 14 8.43 41.82 36.98
CA SER A 14 7.31 40.91 37.27
C SER A 14 7.57 39.53 36.66
N SER A 15 6.86 38.49 37.12
CA SER A 15 6.93 37.16 36.51
C SER A 15 6.57 37.16 35.01
N GLU A 16 5.63 38.02 34.59
CA GLU A 16 5.26 38.17 33.18
C GLU A 16 6.39 38.84 32.38
N SER A 17 7.03 39.87 32.95
CA SER A 17 8.19 40.55 32.37
C SER A 17 9.39 39.60 32.22
N LEU A 18 9.60 38.72 33.20
CA LEU A 18 10.64 37.70 33.16
C LEU A 18 10.37 36.63 32.10
N VAL A 19 9.12 36.17 31.97
CA VAL A 19 8.74 35.21 30.91
C VAL A 19 8.94 35.81 29.52
N LYS A 20 8.56 37.06 29.29
CA LYS A 20 8.76 37.73 27.98
C LYS A 20 10.24 37.80 27.60
N VAL A 21 11.09 38.37 28.46
CA VAL A 21 12.54 38.47 28.18
C VAL A 21 13.19 37.09 28.02
N ILE A 22 12.75 36.07 28.74
CA ILE A 22 13.26 34.70 28.56
C ILE A 22 12.82 34.10 27.21
N LEU A 23 11.59 34.34 26.75
CA LEU A 23 11.14 33.90 25.43
C LEU A 23 11.80 34.68 24.29
N GLU A 24 12.05 35.96 24.49
CA GLU A 24 12.75 36.88 23.57
C GLU A 24 14.21 36.45 23.37
N GLU A 25 14.95 36.19 24.45
CA GLU A 25 16.32 35.65 24.42
C GLU A 25 16.39 34.19 23.90
N ILE A 26 15.31 33.41 24.04
CA ILE A 26 15.19 32.09 23.37
C ILE A 26 14.93 32.28 21.87
N GLY A 27 14.10 33.24 21.49
CA GLY A 27 13.84 33.59 20.10
C GLY A 27 15.10 34.02 19.37
N HIS A 28 15.84 35.00 19.89
CA HIS A 28 17.15 35.40 19.36
C HIS A 28 18.19 34.26 19.39
N TYR A 29 18.10 33.30 20.30
CA TYR A 29 18.96 32.12 20.23
C TYR A 29 18.56 31.16 19.10
N VAL A 30 17.26 30.90 18.91
CA VAL A 30 16.74 30.05 17.83
C VAL A 30 17.02 30.67 16.47
N ASP A 31 16.73 31.95 16.34
CA ASP A 31 17.09 32.83 15.23
C ASP A 31 18.60 32.76 14.93
N ALA A 32 19.48 32.93 15.92
CA ALA A 32 20.93 32.76 15.72
C ALA A 32 21.40 31.30 15.49
N GLN A 33 20.51 30.31 15.35
CA GLN A 33 20.79 29.00 14.73
C GLN A 33 20.25 28.87 13.30
N ILE A 34 19.48 29.86 12.84
CA ILE A 34 18.78 29.91 11.56
C ILE A 34 19.39 30.99 10.65
N ASN A 35 19.57 32.21 11.17
CA ASN A 35 20.21 33.33 10.49
C ASN A 35 21.69 33.49 10.94
N PRO A 36 22.68 33.29 10.06
CA PRO A 36 24.10 33.55 10.35
C PRO A 36 24.58 34.96 10.00
N VAL A 37 23.73 35.82 9.41
CA VAL A 37 24.06 37.20 8.95
C VAL A 37 22.97 38.18 9.39
N ASP A 38 22.87 38.36 10.72
CA ASP A 38 22.05 39.35 11.45
C ASP A 38 21.80 40.66 10.68
N THR A 39 20.55 40.84 10.23
CA THR A 39 19.97 42.15 9.90
C THR A 39 19.29 42.73 11.14
N PRO A 40 19.67 43.93 11.63
CA PRO A 40 19.22 44.42 12.94
C PRO A 40 17.69 44.48 13.10
N GLY A 41 17.14 43.54 13.89
CA GLY A 41 15.71 43.32 14.05
C GLY A 41 15.25 43.04 15.50
N ASP A 42 14.06 42.48 15.62
CA ASP A 42 13.29 42.27 16.87
C ASP A 42 12.69 40.84 16.92
N GLU A 43 13.38 39.86 16.35
CA GLU A 43 12.85 38.52 16.00
C GLU A 43 12.49 37.72 17.25
N GLY A 44 13.20 37.97 18.36
CA GLY A 44 12.85 37.52 19.69
C GLY A 44 11.48 38.01 20.16
N GLU A 45 11.09 39.25 19.84
CA GLU A 45 9.76 39.78 20.18
C GLU A 45 8.66 39.06 19.38
N TYR A 46 8.91 38.74 18.10
CA TYR A 46 7.98 37.98 17.27
C TYR A 46 7.81 36.54 17.75
N PHE A 47 8.92 35.85 18.08
CA PHE A 47 8.88 34.52 18.70
C PHE A 47 8.10 34.54 20.03
N ALA A 48 8.35 35.55 20.88
CA ALA A 48 7.65 35.71 22.15
C ALA A 48 6.15 35.99 21.96
N LYS A 49 5.73 36.78 20.96
CA LYS A 49 4.31 36.99 20.61
C LYS A 49 3.64 35.67 20.23
N VAL A 50 4.25 34.90 19.33
CA VAL A 50 3.71 33.61 18.84
C VAL A 50 3.56 32.59 19.99
N VAL A 51 4.60 32.40 20.81
CA VAL A 51 4.55 31.45 21.95
C VAL A 51 3.52 31.87 23.01
N LEU A 52 3.18 33.16 23.10
CA LEU A 52 2.15 33.67 24.01
C LEU A 52 0.74 33.76 23.37
N ASN A 53 0.53 33.17 22.18
CA ASN A 53 -0.73 33.24 21.40
C ASN A 53 -1.20 34.69 21.12
N GLN A 54 -0.26 35.61 20.91
CA GLN A 54 -0.55 37.00 20.54
C GLN A 54 -0.47 37.14 19.01
N PRO A 55 -1.46 37.75 18.35
CA PRO A 55 -1.45 37.90 16.91
C PRO A 55 -0.38 38.92 16.48
N LEU A 56 0.42 38.54 15.48
CA LEU A 56 1.29 39.46 14.75
C LEU A 56 0.43 40.38 13.87
N THR A 57 0.88 41.62 13.69
CA THR A 57 0.23 42.58 12.77
C THR A 57 0.58 42.27 11.31
N GLU A 58 -0.24 42.78 10.40
CA GLU A 58 -0.08 42.58 8.95
C GLU A 58 1.27 43.13 8.42
N ALA A 59 1.82 44.16 9.07
CA ALA A 59 3.16 44.70 8.76
C ALA A 59 4.30 43.81 9.30
N GLU A 60 4.18 43.26 10.51
CA GLU A 60 5.15 42.30 11.07
C GLU A 60 5.16 40.99 10.26
N ILE A 61 3.96 40.50 9.87
CA ILE A 61 3.78 39.35 8.96
C ILE A 61 4.36 39.64 7.57
N THR A 62 4.39 40.90 7.14
CA THR A 62 5.05 41.29 5.87
C THR A 62 6.57 41.29 6.03
N ARG A 63 7.12 41.78 7.16
CA ARG A 63 8.58 41.77 7.41
C ARG A 63 9.15 40.35 7.49
N LEU A 64 8.47 39.49 8.26
CA LEU A 64 8.72 38.04 8.37
C LEU A 64 8.53 37.24 7.06
N LYS A 65 8.09 37.88 5.97
CA LYS A 65 8.02 37.31 4.61
C LYS A 65 9.03 37.95 3.64
N THR A 66 9.91 38.80 4.16
CA THR A 66 10.98 39.49 3.42
C THR A 66 12.37 39.32 4.06
N GLU A 67 12.43 38.73 5.26
CA GLU A 67 13.60 38.05 5.82
C GLU A 67 13.82 36.72 5.04
N ASN A 68 15.04 36.15 5.01
CA ASN A 68 15.44 35.06 4.08
C ASN A 68 16.52 34.18 4.75
N ASP A 69 16.07 33.32 5.67
CA ASP A 69 16.88 32.87 6.80
C ASP A 69 16.93 31.33 6.82
N GLN A 70 18.00 30.79 6.25
CA GLN A 70 18.06 29.41 5.74
C GLN A 70 18.88 28.47 6.64
N ALA A 71 18.26 27.44 7.25
CA ALA A 71 18.98 26.48 8.10
C ALA A 71 18.31 25.13 8.30
N VAL A 72 19.03 24.22 8.98
CA VAL A 72 18.56 22.88 9.38
C VAL A 72 18.60 22.74 10.90
N VAL A 73 17.44 22.75 11.55
CA VAL A 73 17.28 22.59 13.00
C VAL A 73 16.92 21.14 13.32
N VAL A 74 17.63 20.51 14.25
CA VAL A 74 17.33 19.12 14.68
C VAL A 74 16.47 19.13 15.95
N ILE A 75 15.24 18.64 15.84
CA ILE A 75 14.25 18.57 16.91
C ILE A 75 13.94 17.10 17.19
N ASP A 76 14.17 16.64 18.42
CA ASP A 76 13.96 15.25 18.88
C ASP A 76 14.55 14.14 17.98
N GLY A 77 15.63 14.48 17.24
CA GLY A 77 16.31 13.57 16.31
C GLY A 77 15.78 13.60 14.88
N GLN A 78 14.78 14.43 14.57
CA GLN A 78 14.33 14.74 13.21
C GLN A 78 14.94 16.06 12.74
N SER A 79 15.40 16.11 11.49
CA SER A 79 15.87 17.35 10.86
C SER A 79 14.69 18.12 10.26
N VAL A 80 14.60 19.41 10.58
CA VAL A 80 13.59 20.34 10.07
C VAL A 80 14.34 21.47 9.36
N GLN A 81 14.03 21.72 8.08
CA GLN A 81 14.59 22.87 7.37
C GLN A 81 13.70 24.10 7.53
N ILE A 82 14.34 25.26 7.70
CA ILE A 82 13.76 26.58 7.54
C ILE A 82 14.25 27.08 6.17
N GLU A 83 13.30 27.30 5.27
CA GLU A 83 13.43 27.78 3.88
C GLU A 83 14.29 26.89 2.94
N GLN A 84 13.72 26.53 1.78
CA GLN A 84 14.38 25.64 0.81
C GLN A 84 15.18 26.46 -0.21
N ALA A 85 16.51 26.33 -0.12
CA ALA A 85 17.48 27.07 -0.92
C ALA A 85 18.03 26.29 -2.14
N VAL A 86 18.95 26.92 -2.86
CA VAL A 86 19.20 26.89 -4.32
C VAL A 86 20.69 27.29 -4.52
N THR A 87 21.50 26.68 -5.44
CA THR A 87 22.99 26.51 -5.20
C THR A 87 24.01 26.88 -6.34
N LEU A 88 25.34 27.13 -6.10
CA LEU A 88 26.33 27.91 -6.96
C LEU A 88 27.82 27.36 -7.13
N VAL A 89 28.52 27.52 -8.30
CA VAL A 89 29.99 27.21 -8.62
C VAL A 89 30.79 28.08 -9.72
N GLY A 90 30.96 27.80 -11.07
CA GLY A 90 31.60 28.69 -12.15
C GLY A 90 31.42 28.39 -13.72
N SER A 91 30.91 29.30 -14.62
CA SER A 91 30.27 29.31 -16.04
C SER A 91 30.93 28.71 -17.35
N TRP A 92 30.28 28.54 -18.57
CA TRP A 92 30.87 28.28 -19.97
C TRP A 92 30.38 29.13 -21.23
N ASP A 93 31.13 30.03 -21.89
CA ASP A 93 30.60 31.26 -22.61
C ASP A 93 30.74 31.48 -24.15
N ARG A 94 30.35 30.52 -24.97
CA ARG A 94 29.75 30.86 -26.30
C ARG A 94 30.28 32.12 -27.07
N LEU A 95 29.44 33.18 -27.17
CA LEU A 95 29.04 33.93 -28.41
C LEU A 95 28.85 35.53 -28.24
N SER A 96 27.84 36.30 -28.77
CA SER A 96 27.81 37.84 -28.80
C SER A 96 26.55 38.82 -28.57
N TYR A 97 25.21 38.54 -28.57
CA TYR A 97 24.02 39.37 -28.05
C TYR A 97 22.54 38.87 -28.41
N ALA A 98 21.74 38.22 -27.53
CA ALA A 98 21.11 36.94 -27.91
C ALA A 98 19.78 36.41 -27.37
N TYR A 99 19.27 35.44 -28.16
CA TYR A 99 17.85 35.28 -28.39
C TYR A 99 17.08 33.87 -28.64
N GLY A 100 17.30 32.55 -28.29
CA GLY A 100 16.30 31.45 -28.67
C GLY A 100 15.97 30.14 -27.87
N VAL A 101 15.75 28.87 -28.45
CA VAL A 101 15.44 27.55 -27.70
C VAL A 101 15.00 26.13 -28.27
N THR A 102 15.53 24.90 -27.92
CA THR A 102 14.79 23.63 -27.46
C THR A 102 15.70 22.40 -26.92
N VAL A 103 15.33 21.08 -26.59
CA VAL A 103 16.11 19.80 -26.20
C VAL A 103 15.50 18.27 -26.09
N VAL A 104 15.17 17.38 -27.11
CA VAL A 104 14.61 15.93 -27.00
C VAL A 104 15.52 14.74 -27.51
N GLY A 105 16.13 13.81 -26.73
CA GLY A 105 17.16 12.77 -27.13
C GLY A 105 18.58 12.94 -26.51
N ASN A 106 19.68 12.81 -27.30
CA ASN A 106 21.03 13.32 -26.95
C ASN A 106 21.45 14.66 -27.61
N TYR A 107 21.02 15.04 -28.81
CA TYR A 107 21.59 16.22 -29.53
C TYR A 107 21.52 17.62 -28.78
N ALA A 108 22.34 18.25 -27.91
CA ALA A 108 21.95 19.65 -27.41
C ALA A 108 22.37 20.88 -28.22
N TYR A 109 21.89 22.14 -28.07
CA TYR A 109 22.07 23.25 -29.08
C TYR A 109 22.35 24.71 -28.44
N ALA A 110 22.19 25.96 -29.06
CA ALA A 110 22.48 27.44 -28.62
C ALA A 110 22.48 28.85 -29.48
N VAL A 111 22.23 29.15 -30.80
CA VAL A 111 22.45 30.57 -31.39
C VAL A 111 23.94 31.05 -31.47
N GLY A 112 24.26 32.29 -31.93
CA GLY A 112 25.64 32.84 -32.17
C GLY A 112 25.73 33.90 -33.32
N ASP A 113 26.76 34.07 -34.20
CA ASP A 113 26.98 34.42 -35.66
C ASP A 113 27.66 33.25 -36.47
N THR A 114 26.91 32.30 -37.09
CA THR A 114 27.18 30.88 -37.55
C THR A 114 26.47 29.62 -36.82
N LEU A 115 25.18 29.16 -36.92
CA LEU A 115 24.52 27.91 -36.27
C LEU A 115 25.27 26.66 -35.80
N GLU A 116 25.03 26.11 -34.63
CA GLU A 116 26.02 25.18 -34.07
C GLU A 116 25.50 23.76 -33.57
N ILE A 117 25.59 22.69 -34.38
CA ILE A 117 25.13 21.30 -34.09
C ILE A 117 25.86 20.33 -33.07
N ILE A 118 25.61 20.30 -31.75
CA ILE A 118 26.20 19.53 -30.60
C ILE A 118 26.03 17.96 -30.44
N ASP A 119 26.02 17.23 -29.25
CA ASP A 119 25.96 15.71 -29.05
C ASP A 119 25.86 14.97 -27.60
N ILE A 120 24.97 15.19 -26.61
CA ILE A 120 25.17 14.88 -25.13
C ILE A 120 25.67 13.51 -24.59
N SER A 121 26.28 13.61 -23.39
CA SER A 121 26.50 12.48 -22.45
C SER A 121 26.84 12.75 -20.95
N ASN A 122 27.32 13.93 -20.53
CA ASN A 122 28.09 14.20 -19.27
C ASN A 122 28.40 15.71 -19.05
N PRO A 123 27.56 16.55 -18.43
CA PRO A 123 27.58 17.96 -18.80
C PRO A 123 28.18 18.94 -17.79
N SER A 124 29.44 19.28 -18.00
CA SER A 124 30.18 20.16 -17.10
C SER A 124 31.23 21.10 -17.75
N ASN A 125 31.38 21.20 -19.10
CA ASN A 125 32.29 22.14 -19.85
C ASN A 125 32.28 22.09 -21.44
N PRO A 126 31.33 21.45 -22.18
CA PRO A 126 31.06 21.08 -23.65
C PRO A 126 31.91 20.24 -24.74
N VAL A 127 31.80 20.35 -26.11
CA VAL A 127 32.60 19.79 -27.32
C VAL A 127 31.90 20.26 -28.64
N PHE A 128 32.49 20.63 -29.84
CA PHE A 128 31.90 21.45 -31.00
C PHE A 128 32.20 20.97 -32.50
N LYS A 129 31.58 21.48 -33.62
CA LYS A 129 31.64 20.95 -35.02
C LYS A 129 31.24 21.72 -36.38
N GLY A 130 31.01 23.03 -36.76
CA GLY A 130 30.81 23.39 -38.26
C GLY A 130 30.52 24.71 -39.15
N ASN A 131 29.55 24.85 -40.13
CA ASN A 131 28.99 26.14 -40.77
C ASN A 131 27.52 26.20 -41.66
N TYR A 132 26.57 27.25 -41.93
CA TYR A 132 25.22 27.62 -42.77
C TYR A 132 25.18 29.16 -43.03
N GLY A 133 24.04 29.90 -43.14
CA GLY A 133 23.77 31.06 -42.28
C GLY A 133 23.55 32.54 -42.62
N GLY A 134 22.86 33.24 -41.72
CA GLY A 134 22.72 34.69 -41.72
C GLY A 134 21.27 35.08 -42.01
N ILE A 135 20.32 34.98 -41.08
CA ILE A 135 20.50 35.05 -39.62
C ILE A 135 21.13 36.42 -39.16
N TYR A 136 20.99 36.87 -37.87
CA TYR A 136 21.33 38.19 -37.19
C TYR A 136 20.42 38.63 -35.96
N SER A 137 19.66 37.69 -35.37
CA SER A 137 18.68 37.72 -34.22
C SER A 137 18.31 36.20 -33.89
N GLY A 138 17.43 35.76 -32.96
CA GLY A 138 17.15 34.31 -32.53
C GLY A 138 15.76 33.92 -31.92
N GLN A 139 15.38 32.59 -31.81
CA GLN A 139 14.19 31.95 -31.10
C GLN A 139 14.01 30.36 -31.11
N ASP A 140 12.82 29.69 -31.03
CA ASP A 140 12.61 28.26 -30.60
C ASP A 140 12.29 27.18 -31.68
N VAL A 141 12.30 25.90 -31.23
CA VAL A 141 12.64 24.70 -31.97
C VAL A 141 12.00 23.35 -31.38
N GLN A 142 11.87 22.10 -32.02
CA GLN A 142 11.66 20.67 -31.47
C GLN A 142 11.47 19.39 -32.44
N VAL A 143 10.87 18.24 -32.01
CA VAL A 143 11.01 16.87 -32.60
C VAL A 143 9.77 15.98 -32.80
N VAL A 144 9.57 15.54 -34.05
CA VAL A 144 8.70 14.40 -34.47
C VAL A 144 9.32 13.41 -35.50
N GLY A 145 10.63 13.41 -35.77
CA GLY A 145 11.26 12.37 -36.63
C GLY A 145 11.05 12.40 -38.17
N ASN A 146 9.88 12.83 -38.70
CA ASN A 146 9.58 12.92 -40.14
C ASN A 146 9.72 14.32 -40.84
N TYR A 147 8.89 15.35 -40.56
CA TYR A 147 8.91 16.69 -41.21
C TYR A 147 8.87 17.91 -40.23
N ALA A 148 9.75 18.91 -40.38
CA ALA A 148 10.24 20.07 -39.56
C ALA A 148 9.45 21.38 -39.26
N TYR A 149 9.86 22.40 -38.39
CA TYR A 149 9.21 23.78 -38.26
C TYR A 149 9.93 25.22 -38.25
N VAL A 150 10.04 26.14 -37.26
CA VAL A 150 10.92 27.41 -37.25
C VAL A 150 10.72 28.69 -38.13
N ALA A 151 11.43 29.81 -37.85
CA ALA A 151 10.99 31.10 -37.26
C ALA A 151 12.02 32.30 -37.28
N ASP A 152 11.86 33.57 -37.79
CA ASP A 152 12.86 34.71 -37.61
C ASP A 152 12.47 36.24 -37.55
N GLY A 153 12.61 36.79 -36.34
CA GLY A 153 12.91 38.08 -35.68
C GLY A 153 12.16 39.37 -35.92
N GLY A 154 11.40 39.50 -37.00
CA GLY A 154 11.02 40.84 -37.43
C GLY A 154 10.95 41.14 -38.91
N ASP A 155 10.83 40.12 -39.75
CA ASP A 155 9.89 40.11 -40.90
C ASP A 155 9.39 38.68 -41.16
N GLU A 156 10.16 37.63 -40.82
CA GLU A 156 9.80 36.28 -41.21
C GLU A 156 9.93 35.17 -40.18
N LEU A 157 10.80 34.17 -40.37
CA LEU A 157 10.41 32.74 -40.25
C LEU A 157 11.60 31.77 -40.69
N GLN A 158 11.68 30.39 -40.57
CA GLN A 158 12.10 29.26 -41.55
C GLN A 158 11.85 27.74 -41.29
N ILE A 159 11.18 27.11 -42.27
CA ILE A 159 10.66 25.73 -42.39
C ILE A 159 11.62 24.68 -43.03
N ILE A 160 12.84 24.57 -42.47
CA ILE A 160 14.13 23.93 -42.89
C ILE A 160 14.24 22.42 -43.46
N ASP A 161 15.12 21.38 -43.24
CA ASP A 161 14.98 19.88 -43.61
C ASP A 161 16.23 19.02 -43.15
N ILE A 162 16.36 17.66 -43.22
CA ILE A 162 17.64 16.88 -42.94
C ILE A 162 17.81 15.53 -43.68
N SER A 163 18.98 14.97 -43.40
CA SER A 163 19.27 13.59 -42.99
C SER A 163 20.53 13.49 -42.09
N ASN A 164 21.13 14.59 -41.64
CA ASN A 164 22.44 14.55 -40.98
C ASN A 164 22.68 15.73 -40.04
N PRO A 165 23.36 15.56 -38.92
CA PRO A 165 23.83 16.73 -38.16
C PRO A 165 25.10 17.46 -38.66
N ALA A 166 25.13 18.15 -39.84
CA ALA A 166 26.29 18.99 -40.29
C ALA A 166 26.35 20.08 -41.47
N ALA A 167 25.51 20.50 -42.46
CA ALA A 167 24.49 19.89 -43.34
C ALA A 167 23.65 20.76 -44.38
N PRO A 168 23.09 21.93 -44.05
CA PRO A 168 21.77 22.40 -44.61
C PRO A 168 21.46 23.01 -46.03
N THR A 169 20.36 22.69 -46.79
CA THR A 169 20.01 23.23 -48.17
C THR A 169 18.52 23.74 -48.52
N PHE A 170 18.15 25.07 -48.70
CA PHE A 170 16.76 25.70 -48.50
C PHE A 170 15.56 25.61 -49.51
N LYS A 171 14.25 25.50 -49.12
CA LYS A 171 13.03 25.64 -50.02
C LYS A 171 11.57 26.12 -49.52
N GLY A 172 11.26 27.11 -48.62
CA GLY A 172 9.84 27.61 -48.31
C GLY A 172 9.53 28.74 -47.22
N LYS A 173 8.93 29.95 -47.52
CA LYS A 173 8.38 31.22 -46.81
C LYS A 173 7.15 31.12 -45.85
N TYR A 174 7.03 32.07 -44.92
CA TYR A 174 5.89 32.76 -44.31
C TYR A 174 6.53 34.08 -43.73
N TYR A 175 5.85 35.23 -43.56
CA TYR A 175 6.50 36.58 -43.42
C TYR A 175 5.63 37.57 -42.65
N THR A 176 5.41 37.19 -41.42
CA THR A 176 4.20 37.24 -40.59
C THR A 176 3.81 38.70 -40.26
N SER A 177 2.66 39.06 -39.70
CA SER A 177 2.13 40.46 -39.79
C SER A 177 2.87 41.50 -38.94
N GLY A 178 4.08 41.18 -38.49
CA GLY A 178 4.90 41.90 -37.54
C GLY A 178 5.82 40.96 -36.69
N TYR A 179 6.93 41.41 -36.02
CA TYR A 179 7.85 40.63 -35.13
C TYR A 179 7.03 39.50 -34.48
N ALA A 180 7.48 38.25 -34.40
CA ALA A 180 6.61 37.22 -33.81
C ALA A 180 7.24 35.87 -33.47
N TRP A 181 7.68 35.53 -32.23
CA TRP A 181 9.01 34.89 -32.03
C TRP A 181 9.03 33.57 -31.19
N ASP A 182 9.22 32.36 -31.78
CA ASP A 182 9.14 31.01 -31.12
C ASP A 182 9.55 29.78 -32.04
N VAL A 183 9.56 28.48 -31.62
CA VAL A 183 8.85 27.29 -32.25
C VAL A 183 9.29 25.78 -32.34
N GLN A 184 8.47 24.86 -31.80
CA GLN A 184 8.58 23.37 -31.63
C GLN A 184 7.87 22.36 -32.61
N ILE A 185 7.62 21.07 -32.23
CA ILE A 185 6.58 20.03 -32.59
C ILE A 185 6.63 18.67 -31.83
N VAL A 186 5.45 18.09 -31.50
CA VAL A 186 5.26 16.70 -31.02
C VAL A 186 3.91 16.07 -31.45
N GLY A 187 3.94 14.78 -31.80
CA GLY A 187 2.80 13.87 -31.65
C GLY A 187 1.67 13.99 -32.67
N ASN A 188 0.83 15.04 -32.58
CA ASN A 188 -0.49 15.08 -33.23
C ASN A 188 -1.01 16.49 -33.61
N TYR A 189 -0.54 17.53 -32.91
CA TYR A 189 -0.90 18.94 -33.02
C TYR A 189 0.36 19.82 -32.85
N ALA A 190 0.36 21.14 -33.17
CA ALA A 190 1.59 21.76 -33.71
C ALA A 190 1.78 23.35 -33.75
N TYR A 191 2.35 24.06 -32.75
CA TYR A 191 2.19 25.52 -32.42
C TYR A 191 3.34 26.49 -32.32
N VAL A 192 3.02 27.78 -32.35
CA VAL A 192 3.85 28.92 -32.77
C VAL A 192 3.19 30.32 -32.46
N ALA A 193 3.84 31.51 -32.25
CA ALA A 193 3.17 32.86 -32.11
C ALA A 193 3.93 34.18 -32.48
N GLY A 194 3.37 35.42 -32.37
CA GLY A 194 4.21 36.47 -31.79
C GLY A 194 4.17 38.02 -31.92
N ASP A 195 4.70 38.77 -30.93
CA ASP A 195 4.64 40.24 -30.79
C ASP A 195 3.22 40.76 -31.09
N TYR A 196 2.89 41.92 -31.63
CA TYR A 196 1.49 42.45 -31.71
C TYR A 196 0.36 41.56 -32.36
N SER A 197 0.18 40.22 -32.10
CA SER A 197 -0.34 39.18 -33.03
C SER A 197 -1.05 37.87 -32.59
N GLY A 198 -0.41 36.97 -31.84
CA GLY A 198 -0.91 35.63 -31.56
C GLY A 198 -0.17 34.41 -32.02
N LEU A 199 -0.58 33.32 -31.36
CA LEU A 199 -0.22 31.92 -31.61
C LEU A 199 -0.88 31.23 -32.81
N GLN A 200 -0.53 31.54 -34.07
CA GLN A 200 -1.32 31.17 -35.25
C GLN A 200 -1.82 29.71 -35.23
N ILE A 201 -3.02 29.38 -35.74
CA ILE A 201 -3.74 28.15 -35.34
C ILE A 201 -4.16 27.17 -36.48
N ILE A 202 -3.64 27.45 -37.68
CA ILE A 202 -3.00 26.52 -38.64
C ILE A 202 -3.77 25.34 -39.37
N ASP A 203 -3.52 24.92 -40.63
CA ASP A 203 -4.05 23.67 -41.26
C ASP A 203 -2.91 22.65 -41.64
N ILE A 204 -3.22 21.40 -42.04
CA ILE A 204 -2.25 20.28 -42.26
C ILE A 204 -2.25 19.77 -43.71
N SER A 205 -1.34 20.24 -44.58
CA SER A 205 -1.36 19.69 -45.96
C SER A 205 -0.15 19.71 -46.93
N ASN A 206 0.89 20.58 -46.90
CA ASN A 206 2.05 20.59 -47.84
C ASN A 206 3.50 20.93 -47.28
N PRO A 207 4.53 20.03 -47.23
CA PRO A 207 5.92 20.24 -46.74
C PRO A 207 6.80 21.03 -47.71
N ALA A 208 6.38 22.26 -47.91
CA ALA A 208 6.90 23.29 -48.79
C ALA A 208 5.93 24.48 -48.84
N ALA A 209 4.69 24.35 -48.32
CA ALA A 209 3.57 25.24 -48.61
C ALA A 209 2.67 25.73 -47.46
N PRO A 210 3.15 26.08 -46.26
CA PRO A 210 2.37 26.87 -45.28
C PRO A 210 1.27 27.88 -45.80
N THR A 211 -0.06 27.73 -45.53
CA THR A 211 -1.17 28.66 -46.00
C THR A 211 -2.30 29.16 -45.01
N LEU A 212 -2.77 30.44 -44.87
CA LEU A 212 -3.35 31.08 -43.59
C LEU A 212 -4.92 31.34 -43.33
N LYS A 213 -5.63 31.12 -42.17
CA LYS A 213 -7.12 31.27 -41.83
C LYS A 213 -7.78 31.90 -40.48
N GLY A 214 -7.20 32.30 -39.31
CA GLY A 214 -7.97 32.77 -38.05
C GLY A 214 -7.25 32.90 -36.64
N ASN A 215 -7.39 33.97 -35.79
CA ASN A 215 -6.35 34.51 -34.82
C ASN A 215 -6.41 34.86 -33.24
N TYR A 216 -5.39 35.56 -32.61
CA TYR A 216 -5.21 36.05 -31.20
C TYR A 216 -3.99 36.96 -30.79
N ASP A 217 -3.98 38.29 -31.00
CA ASP A 217 -2.93 39.20 -30.43
C ASP A 217 -3.01 39.36 -28.90
N THR A 218 -2.05 40.02 -28.26
CA THR A 218 -1.92 40.16 -26.78
C THR A 218 -1.22 41.47 -26.38
N SER A 219 -0.56 41.76 -25.22
CA SER A 219 -0.32 43.13 -24.69
C SER A 219 1.11 43.74 -24.50
N GLY A 220 2.18 43.02 -24.88
CA GLY A 220 3.63 43.37 -24.84
C GLY A 220 4.44 42.22 -25.48
N SER A 221 5.76 42.17 -25.59
CA SER A 221 6.40 41.40 -26.69
C SER A 221 6.21 39.83 -26.84
N ALA A 222 6.32 38.87 -25.85
CA ALA A 222 5.88 37.41 -26.07
C ALA A 222 6.50 35.92 -25.98
N ARG A 223 7.80 35.53 -25.92
CA ARG A 223 8.33 34.10 -25.86
C ARG A 223 7.64 32.95 -26.61
N ASP A 224 7.47 31.72 -26.06
CA ASP A 224 7.89 30.45 -26.75
C ASP A 224 7.14 29.06 -26.55
N VAL A 225 7.32 27.92 -27.31
CA VAL A 225 6.43 26.67 -27.46
C VAL A 225 6.89 25.19 -27.22
N GLN A 226 6.02 24.36 -26.62
CA GLN A 226 5.80 22.92 -26.93
C GLN A 226 4.50 22.11 -26.73
N VAL A 227 4.11 21.29 -27.73
CA VAL A 227 3.13 20.17 -27.74
C VAL A 227 3.34 18.84 -26.91
N VAL A 228 2.45 18.35 -26.01
CA VAL A 228 2.27 16.94 -25.45
C VAL A 228 0.83 16.56 -24.87
N GLY A 229 -0.24 16.13 -25.59
CA GLY A 229 -1.44 15.43 -24.95
C GLY A 229 -2.92 15.99 -24.95
N ASN A 230 -3.44 16.55 -23.83
CA ASN A 230 -4.67 17.40 -23.72
C ASN A 230 -4.62 18.85 -23.07
N TYR A 231 -3.49 19.49 -22.66
CA TYR A 231 -3.31 20.91 -22.14
C TYR A 231 -2.37 21.81 -23.02
N ALA A 232 -1.63 22.89 -22.59
CA ALA A 232 -0.67 23.71 -23.43
C ALA A 232 0.10 24.93 -22.79
N TYR A 233 1.10 25.79 -23.28
CA TYR A 233 1.82 26.95 -22.55
C TYR A 233 2.64 28.27 -23.20
N VAL A 234 2.20 29.36 -23.97
CA VAL A 234 3.03 30.60 -24.53
C VAL A 234 3.68 31.48 -23.43
N ALA A 235 4.58 32.48 -23.67
CA ALA A 235 5.33 33.31 -22.68
C ALA A 235 5.77 34.85 -22.87
N ASP A 236 5.37 36.00 -22.23
CA ASP A 236 5.67 37.43 -22.73
C ASP A 236 6.73 38.48 -22.22
N SER A 237 7.44 39.30 -23.05
CA SER A 237 8.29 40.53 -22.80
C SER A 237 8.00 41.35 -21.59
N GLY A 238 6.73 41.41 -21.26
CA GLY A 238 6.24 42.08 -20.11
C GLY A 238 5.27 41.29 -19.21
N SER A 239 5.03 39.99 -19.46
CA SER A 239 3.89 39.16 -19.02
C SER A 239 3.94 37.64 -19.30
N GLY A 240 4.72 36.93 -18.52
CA GLY A 240 4.54 35.57 -18.10
C GLY A 240 4.64 34.43 -19.10
N LEU A 241 3.71 33.50 -18.87
CA LEU A 241 3.18 32.43 -19.74
C LEU A 241 1.91 32.97 -20.49
N GLN A 242 1.00 32.17 -21.10
CA GLN A 242 -0.49 32.19 -21.01
C GLN A 242 -1.26 31.08 -21.74
N ILE A 243 -2.57 30.95 -21.45
CA ILE A 243 -3.25 29.66 -21.32
C ILE A 243 -4.62 29.27 -21.98
N ILE A 244 -4.72 28.39 -23.00
CA ILE A 244 -5.88 28.27 -23.94
C ILE A 244 -6.78 26.94 -23.89
N ASP A 245 -7.12 26.21 -25.01
CA ASP A 245 -7.81 24.90 -25.37
C ASP A 245 -7.44 24.61 -26.90
N ILE A 246 -7.18 23.40 -27.50
CA ILE A 246 -6.90 23.16 -28.98
C ILE A 246 -7.85 22.27 -29.77
N SER A 247 -9.03 22.01 -29.25
CA SER A 247 -9.94 21.11 -29.97
C SER A 247 -10.47 21.68 -31.31
N ASN A 248 -10.66 23.00 -31.48
CA ASN A 248 -11.06 23.66 -32.74
C ASN A 248 -9.96 24.56 -33.37
N PRO A 249 -8.97 24.07 -34.15
CA PRO A 249 -7.84 24.85 -34.73
C PRO A 249 -8.26 26.02 -35.64
N ALA A 250 -8.74 27.10 -35.01
CA ALA A 250 -9.57 28.13 -35.60
C ALA A 250 -9.50 29.59 -35.05
N THR A 251 -9.72 30.02 -33.78
CA THR A 251 -10.34 29.39 -32.59
C THR A 251 -10.01 29.99 -31.15
N PRO A 252 -8.95 30.78 -30.84
CA PRO A 252 -8.57 31.17 -29.43
C PRO A 252 -9.34 32.28 -28.58
N THR A 253 -9.46 32.20 -27.19
CA THR A 253 -10.32 32.95 -26.14
C THR A 253 -10.02 33.09 -24.52
N LEU A 254 -9.73 34.27 -23.86
CA LEU A 254 -8.96 34.58 -22.52
C LEU A 254 -9.36 34.39 -20.99
N LYS A 255 -8.82 33.50 -20.11
CA LYS A 255 -9.33 32.97 -18.81
C LYS A 255 -8.52 33.12 -17.46
N GLY A 256 -7.44 33.88 -17.34
CA GLY A 256 -6.44 33.86 -16.22
C GLY A 256 -5.19 34.77 -16.49
N ASN A 257 -4.26 35.04 -15.55
CA ASN A 257 -2.97 35.78 -15.77
C ASN A 257 -1.74 35.20 -14.97
N TYR A 258 -0.46 35.64 -15.14
CA TYR A 258 0.81 35.51 -14.35
C TYR A 258 2.07 36.12 -15.02
N ASP A 259 2.46 37.33 -14.63
CA ASP A 259 3.67 38.03 -15.11
C ASP A 259 4.96 37.38 -14.56
N THR A 260 6.05 38.12 -14.56
CA THR A 260 7.32 37.89 -13.86
C THR A 260 8.07 39.27 -13.86
N SER A 261 9.41 39.47 -13.93
CA SER A 261 9.97 40.84 -13.73
C SER A 261 11.17 41.37 -14.53
N GLY A 262 11.11 41.24 -15.85
CA GLY A 262 12.03 41.79 -16.86
C GLY A 262 11.82 41.03 -18.17
N SER A 263 12.52 41.24 -19.27
CA SER A 263 12.13 40.53 -20.52
C SER A 263 12.77 39.13 -20.59
N ALA A 264 12.06 37.96 -20.78
CA ALA A 264 12.42 36.53 -20.44
C ALA A 264 12.39 35.29 -21.36
N TYR A 265 11.67 35.26 -22.44
CA TYR A 265 11.94 34.51 -23.66
C TYR A 265 12.08 32.92 -23.89
N ASP A 266 11.61 31.85 -23.17
CA ASP A 266 11.50 30.43 -23.77
C ASP A 266 10.71 29.27 -23.02
N VAL A 267 10.78 27.91 -23.37
CA VAL A 267 9.74 26.82 -23.10
C VAL A 267 9.99 25.23 -23.28
N GLN A 268 9.12 24.26 -22.75
CA GLN A 268 8.58 22.93 -23.33
C GLN A 268 7.92 21.78 -22.39
N ILE A 269 7.81 20.42 -22.61
CA ILE A 269 7.18 19.37 -21.72
C ILE A 269 7.82 17.97 -21.68
N VAL A 270 7.76 17.32 -20.49
CA VAL A 270 7.54 15.84 -20.37
C VAL A 270 6.87 15.33 -19.06
N GLY A 271 5.54 15.17 -19.06
CA GLY A 271 4.72 14.52 -18.02
C GLY A 271 4.83 14.80 -16.48
N ASN A 272 5.86 15.45 -15.90
CA ASN A 272 6.04 15.66 -14.43
C ASN A 272 6.58 17.06 -13.93
N TYR A 273 7.84 17.21 -13.51
CA TYR A 273 8.37 18.38 -12.73
C TYR A 273 9.76 18.90 -13.31
N ALA A 274 10.29 20.09 -12.96
CA ALA A 274 11.20 20.92 -13.81
C ALA A 274 11.94 22.21 -13.24
N TYR A 275 12.33 23.21 -14.11
CA TYR A 275 12.92 24.60 -13.97
C TYR A 275 12.44 25.58 -15.19
N VAL A 276 12.88 26.89 -15.46
CA VAL A 276 12.59 28.08 -16.46
C VAL A 276 13.68 29.29 -16.61
N ALA A 277 13.61 30.55 -17.20
CA ALA A 277 14.45 31.84 -16.91
C ALA A 277 14.17 33.29 -17.53
N ASP A 278 14.75 34.47 -17.05
CA ASP A 278 14.37 35.89 -17.48
C ASP A 278 15.31 37.18 -17.26
N GLY A 279 15.29 38.25 -18.10
CA GLY A 279 16.23 39.40 -18.17
C GLY A 279 15.83 40.92 -18.22
N TRP A 280 16.71 41.76 -18.79
CA TRP A 280 17.30 43.04 -18.28
C TRP A 280 18.02 42.90 -16.92
N GLY A 281 18.17 41.68 -16.38
CA GLY A 281 19.09 41.40 -15.30
C GLY A 281 19.35 39.96 -14.80
N GLU A 282 18.69 38.84 -15.19
CA GLU A 282 18.87 37.61 -14.36
C GLU A 282 18.70 36.06 -14.81
N VAL A 283 19.77 35.18 -14.82
CA VAL A 283 19.81 33.71 -15.22
C VAL A 283 18.56 32.83 -15.34
N LEU A 284 17.73 32.54 -14.31
CA LEU A 284 17.04 31.22 -14.22
C LEU A 284 15.60 31.28 -13.65
N GLN A 285 14.71 30.27 -13.90
CA GLN A 285 13.26 29.97 -13.58
C GLN A 285 12.84 28.55 -13.17
N ILE A 286 11.61 28.33 -12.61
CA ILE A 286 10.98 27.07 -12.12
C ILE A 286 9.35 27.23 -11.99
N ILE A 287 8.39 26.26 -11.69
CA ILE A 287 6.88 26.23 -11.30
C ILE A 287 5.99 24.93 -11.35
N ASP A 288 4.62 24.91 -11.51
CA ASP A 288 3.56 23.99 -10.91
C ASP A 288 2.19 23.65 -11.70
N ILE A 289 2.09 22.93 -12.85
CA ILE A 289 0.82 22.61 -13.58
C ILE A 289 0.00 21.49 -12.97
N SER A 290 -0.53 21.78 -11.81
CA SER A 290 -1.43 20.82 -11.24
C SER A 290 -2.80 20.83 -11.96
N ASN A 291 -3.17 21.89 -12.72
CA ASN A 291 -4.44 22.01 -13.46
C ASN A 291 -4.49 23.17 -14.49
N PRO A 292 -4.60 22.93 -15.81
CA PRO A 292 -4.12 23.83 -16.86
C PRO A 292 -4.76 25.24 -17.07
N SER A 293 -4.73 26.20 -16.11
CA SER A 293 -4.89 27.67 -16.37
C SER A 293 -4.39 28.69 -15.33
N THR A 294 -3.29 28.45 -14.62
CA THR A 294 -2.82 29.35 -13.53
C THR A 294 -1.26 29.52 -13.36
N PRO A 295 -0.56 30.16 -14.32
CA PRO A 295 0.93 30.22 -14.52
C PRO A 295 1.74 30.91 -13.39
N THR A 296 3.07 30.66 -13.15
CA THR A 296 3.62 30.78 -11.74
C THR A 296 5.18 30.68 -11.21
N PHE A 297 6.42 30.63 -11.78
CA PHE A 297 7.77 30.59 -10.96
C PHE A 297 8.24 29.45 -9.89
N LYS A 298 9.55 29.07 -9.50
CA LYS A 298 10.05 28.07 -8.38
C LYS A 298 11.57 27.86 -7.78
N GLY A 299 12.59 28.75 -7.60
CA GLY A 299 14.09 28.44 -7.38
C GLY A 299 15.17 29.58 -7.68
N ASN A 300 16.52 29.40 -8.02
CA ASN A 300 17.49 30.26 -8.90
C ASN A 300 19.05 29.97 -9.03
N TYR A 301 19.81 30.69 -9.94
CA TYR A 301 21.26 30.62 -10.35
C TYR A 301 22.00 32.02 -10.68
N ASP A 302 23.18 32.24 -11.37
CA ASP A 302 24.09 33.47 -11.33
C ASP A 302 25.10 33.90 -12.51
N GLY A 303 24.71 34.53 -13.65
CA GLY A 303 25.46 34.73 -14.95
C GLY A 303 25.94 36.17 -15.35
N SER A 304 25.59 36.79 -16.53
CA SER A 304 25.78 38.25 -16.87
C SER A 304 25.21 38.97 -18.18
N GLY A 305 24.05 38.71 -18.86
CA GLY A 305 23.39 39.64 -19.86
C GLY A 305 22.21 39.08 -20.74
N ASP A 306 21.89 39.61 -21.96
CA ASP A 306 20.61 39.43 -22.77
C ASP A 306 20.43 38.11 -23.59
N ALA A 307 19.62 37.10 -23.19
CA ALA A 307 19.82 35.61 -23.37
C ALA A 307 18.88 34.54 -24.12
N ARG A 308 17.84 33.84 -23.57
CA ARG A 308 16.79 32.88 -24.17
C ARG A 308 16.92 31.32 -24.06
N GLY A 309 15.95 30.52 -23.49
CA GLY A 309 15.72 29.09 -23.88
C GLY A 309 15.05 27.88 -23.06
N VAL A 310 14.42 26.77 -23.58
CA VAL A 310 14.68 25.31 -23.15
C VAL A 310 14.35 23.93 -23.85
N GLN A 311 13.56 22.95 -23.31
CA GLN A 311 13.48 21.50 -23.71
C GLN A 311 13.50 20.30 -22.61
N VAL A 312 12.81 19.11 -22.75
CA VAL A 312 13.02 17.75 -22.08
C VAL A 312 13.43 16.50 -22.94
N VAL A 313 14.25 15.55 -22.39
CA VAL A 313 14.27 14.03 -22.48
C VAL A 313 15.03 13.28 -21.31
N GLY A 314 14.56 13.29 -20.06
CA GLY A 314 15.06 12.35 -19.01
C GLY A 314 16.25 12.75 -18.10
N ASN A 315 17.44 13.16 -18.62
CA ASN A 315 18.50 13.87 -17.84
C ASN A 315 19.04 15.23 -18.41
N TYR A 316 19.75 15.39 -19.53
CA TYR A 316 20.56 16.61 -19.87
C TYR A 316 19.97 17.72 -20.84
N ALA A 317 19.77 19.03 -20.47
CA ALA A 317 18.77 20.00 -21.09
C ALA A 317 18.92 21.58 -21.31
N TYR A 318 19.14 22.12 -22.53
CA TYR A 318 19.93 23.31 -22.96
C TYR A 318 19.14 24.60 -23.39
N VAL A 319 19.70 25.85 -23.33
CA VAL A 319 19.08 27.24 -23.34
C VAL A 319 20.00 28.46 -23.72
N ALA A 320 19.97 29.22 -24.85
CA ALA A 320 20.93 30.35 -25.11
C ALA A 320 20.58 31.68 -25.85
N ASP A 321 21.38 32.78 -25.76
CA ASP A 321 22.25 33.41 -24.70
C ASP A 321 23.16 34.66 -25.07
N GLY A 322 22.92 35.92 -24.64
CA GLY A 322 23.63 37.20 -24.98
C GLY A 322 25.02 37.27 -25.59
N SER A 323 25.90 38.15 -25.08
CA SER A 323 27.29 38.13 -25.54
C SER A 323 28.14 36.96 -25.07
N SER A 324 27.54 35.78 -24.88
CA SER A 324 28.19 34.60 -24.28
C SER A 324 27.53 33.24 -24.55
N GLY A 325 26.51 33.09 -25.40
CA GLY A 325 26.13 31.80 -25.99
C GLY A 325 25.96 30.57 -25.10
N LEU A 326 25.98 29.40 -25.75
CA LEU A 326 26.01 28.07 -25.16
C LEU A 326 26.89 27.87 -23.89
N GLN A 327 26.34 27.38 -22.75
CA GLN A 327 26.92 26.75 -21.52
C GLN A 327 26.09 25.50 -21.03
N ILE A 328 26.58 24.68 -20.07
CA ILE A 328 26.17 23.24 -19.99
C ILE A 328 26.27 22.48 -18.61
N ILE A 329 25.25 21.65 -18.24
CA ILE A 329 24.94 21.11 -16.87
C ILE A 329 24.69 19.58 -16.58
N ASP A 330 25.29 19.03 -15.50
CA ASP A 330 24.98 17.76 -14.79
C ASP A 330 24.23 18.01 -13.45
N ILE A 331 23.08 17.35 -13.18
CA ILE A 331 22.23 17.62 -11.99
C ILE A 331 21.67 16.35 -11.31
N SER A 332 21.95 16.15 -10.02
CA SER A 332 21.71 14.90 -9.29
C SER A 332 20.22 14.52 -9.07
N ASN A 333 19.59 15.08 -8.02
CA ASN A 333 18.16 14.95 -7.68
C ASN A 333 17.68 16.37 -7.27
N PRO A 334 16.49 16.88 -7.63
CA PRO A 334 16.54 18.19 -8.32
C PRO A 334 15.46 19.28 -8.11
N ALA A 335 15.75 20.38 -7.39
CA ALA A 335 15.03 21.68 -7.49
C ALA A 335 15.89 22.97 -7.45
N THR A 336 17.21 22.91 -7.30
CA THR A 336 17.96 23.94 -6.53
C THR A 336 19.31 24.42 -7.19
N PRO A 337 19.37 25.36 -8.15
CA PRO A 337 20.33 25.26 -9.32
C PRO A 337 21.86 25.78 -9.45
N THR A 338 22.95 24.92 -9.52
CA THR A 338 24.51 25.13 -9.68
C THR A 338 25.54 24.99 -10.94
N LEU A 339 26.67 25.73 -10.93
CA LEU A 339 27.50 26.20 -12.10
C LEU A 339 28.89 25.51 -12.55
N LYS A 340 29.44 25.45 -13.84
CA LYS A 340 30.64 24.56 -14.23
C LYS A 340 31.89 24.83 -15.24
N GLY A 341 32.01 25.62 -16.36
CA GLY A 341 33.36 26.04 -17.01
C GLY A 341 33.55 26.25 -18.59
N ASN A 342 34.07 27.40 -19.19
CA ASN A 342 34.05 28.12 -20.59
C ASN A 342 35.07 28.07 -21.79
N TYR A 343 34.80 28.78 -22.93
CA TYR A 343 35.70 29.50 -23.92
C TYR A 343 34.97 30.05 -25.22
N ASP A 344 35.56 30.91 -26.11
CA ASP A 344 34.94 31.86 -27.13
C ASP A 344 34.70 31.48 -28.65
N THR A 345 33.94 32.32 -29.43
CA THR A 345 33.42 32.10 -30.85
C THR A 345 33.22 33.34 -31.81
N SER A 346 32.02 33.56 -32.43
CA SER A 346 31.74 34.36 -33.65
C SER A 346 30.70 35.49 -33.56
N GLY A 347 29.52 35.32 -32.95
CA GLY A 347 28.60 36.46 -32.82
C GLY A 347 27.27 36.17 -32.14
N ASN A 348 26.18 36.87 -32.44
CA ASN A 348 25.21 37.25 -31.41
C ASN A 348 24.34 36.23 -30.58
N ALA A 349 24.47 34.90 -30.59
CA ALA A 349 24.27 33.87 -29.52
C ALA A 349 22.93 33.15 -29.12
N LEU A 350 21.91 33.16 -29.97
CA LEU A 350 20.44 33.04 -29.81
C LEU A 350 19.47 31.74 -30.09
N ASP A 351 19.67 30.38 -29.89
CA ASP A 351 18.67 29.20 -30.08
C ASP A 351 19.12 27.72 -29.84
N VAL A 352 18.27 26.73 -29.42
CA VAL A 352 18.72 25.31 -29.13
C VAL A 352 17.89 24.14 -29.82
N GLN A 353 17.71 22.93 -29.23
CA GLN A 353 17.14 21.55 -29.55
C GLN A 353 17.82 20.26 -29.01
N ILE A 354 17.19 19.04 -29.08
CA ILE A 354 17.80 17.68 -29.07
C ILE A 354 17.23 16.66 -30.12
N VAL A 355 17.72 15.38 -30.25
CA VAL A 355 17.78 14.53 -31.49
C VAL A 355 18.65 13.23 -31.42
N GLY A 356 19.19 12.79 -30.27
CA GLY A 356 19.76 11.42 -30.14
C GLY A 356 21.26 11.14 -30.41
N ASN A 357 21.94 11.78 -31.37
CA ASN A 357 23.39 12.15 -31.31
C ASN A 357 23.67 13.64 -30.91
N TYR A 358 24.10 14.76 -31.57
CA TYR A 358 24.39 15.35 -32.92
C TYR A 358 23.52 16.63 -33.36
N ALA A 359 23.79 17.94 -33.02
CA ALA A 359 22.72 18.88 -32.51
C ALA A 359 22.62 20.50 -32.55
N TYR A 360 21.79 21.15 -33.37
CA TYR A 360 21.90 22.39 -34.17
C TYR A 360 21.72 23.89 -33.69
N VAL A 361 22.38 24.42 -32.65
CA VAL A 361 22.44 25.88 -32.20
C VAL A 361 21.64 27.00 -33.03
N ALA A 362 21.17 28.01 -33.86
CA ALA A 362 21.65 28.96 -34.94
C ALA A 362 22.87 29.89 -34.66
N ASP A 363 23.39 30.81 -35.50
CA ASP A 363 24.47 31.79 -35.10
C ASP A 363 24.24 33.06 -36.04
N ASP A 364 23.76 34.25 -35.59
CA ASP A 364 23.71 35.67 -36.13
C ASP A 364 24.12 35.96 -37.60
N TYR A 365 24.86 37.03 -37.95
CA TYR A 365 25.02 37.57 -39.33
C TYR A 365 25.34 36.54 -40.43
N SER A 366 25.85 35.37 -40.04
CA SER A 366 26.44 34.41 -40.94
C SER A 366 26.18 32.92 -40.67
N GLY A 367 25.24 32.50 -39.76
CA GLY A 367 24.56 31.17 -39.46
C GLY A 367 25.17 29.82 -39.94
N LEU A 368 24.72 28.60 -39.60
CA LEU A 368 25.64 27.43 -39.36
C LEU A 368 27.16 27.74 -39.11
N GLN A 369 27.58 27.34 -37.94
CA GLN A 369 28.57 26.59 -37.21
C GLN A 369 28.28 25.11 -37.37
N ILE A 370 28.62 24.29 -36.39
CA ILE A 370 28.04 22.98 -36.03
C ILE A 370 28.71 22.71 -34.59
N ILE A 371 28.31 21.80 -33.66
CA ILE A 371 28.93 21.53 -32.30
C ILE A 371 29.21 19.96 -32.04
N ASP A 372 29.63 19.33 -30.91
CA ASP A 372 29.84 17.85 -30.75
C ASP A 372 29.88 17.30 -29.28
N ILE A 373 28.95 17.64 -28.34
CA ILE A 373 28.95 17.30 -26.88
C ILE A 373 28.80 15.82 -26.50
N SER A 374 29.33 14.94 -27.34
CA SER A 374 29.60 13.51 -27.11
C SER A 374 30.29 13.26 -25.78
N ASN A 375 31.00 14.27 -25.32
CA ASN A 375 31.21 14.63 -23.94
C ASN A 375 30.80 16.11 -23.83
N PRO A 376 29.93 16.51 -22.91
CA PRO A 376 29.70 17.91 -22.62
C PRO A 376 30.70 18.50 -21.59
N VAL A 377 32.01 18.38 -21.85
CA VAL A 377 33.19 18.93 -21.13
C VAL A 377 34.38 19.35 -22.11
N ALA A 378 34.29 20.51 -22.84
CA ALA A 378 35.12 21.30 -23.82
C ALA A 378 34.85 21.41 -25.40
N PRO A 379 34.10 22.42 -25.98
CA PRO A 379 33.91 22.81 -27.44
C PRO A 379 35.03 22.90 -28.53
N THR A 380 34.74 22.45 -29.78
CA THR A 380 35.57 22.10 -31.02
C THR A 380 35.11 22.10 -32.61
N LEU A 381 34.38 23.05 -33.29
CA LEU A 381 34.07 23.34 -34.80
C LEU A 381 34.47 22.44 -36.11
N LYS A 382 33.69 22.39 -37.28
CA LYS A 382 33.62 21.41 -38.51
C LYS A 382 32.58 21.53 -39.81
N GLY A 383 32.22 22.64 -40.59
CA GLY A 383 31.51 22.64 -41.98
C GLY A 383 30.32 23.55 -42.61
N ASN A 384 30.49 24.34 -43.76
CA ASN A 384 29.85 25.68 -44.25
C ASN A 384 28.83 25.97 -45.46
N TYR A 385 27.92 27.01 -45.34
CA TYR A 385 27.36 28.04 -46.36
C TYR A 385 26.04 28.88 -46.01
N ASN A 386 26.02 30.25 -46.15
CA ASN A 386 25.05 31.35 -45.72
C ASN A 386 23.56 31.53 -46.27
N THR A 387 22.71 32.41 -45.67
CA THR A 387 21.30 32.81 -46.01
C THR A 387 21.01 34.35 -45.91
N SER A 388 19.78 34.86 -45.64
CA SER A 388 19.32 36.22 -46.04
C SER A 388 18.79 37.27 -45.00
N GLY A 389 18.86 37.06 -43.68
CA GLY A 389 18.21 37.96 -42.70
C GLY A 389 18.68 37.94 -41.23
N ARG A 390 18.07 37.18 -40.27
CA ARG A 390 18.18 37.52 -38.83
C ARG A 390 17.90 36.49 -37.63
N ALA A 391 18.45 35.27 -37.38
CA ALA A 391 17.62 34.04 -37.36
C ALA A 391 17.67 32.98 -36.22
N GLU A 392 16.56 32.25 -36.11
CA GLU A 392 15.88 32.13 -34.83
C GLU A 392 15.07 30.82 -34.60
N GLY A 393 15.70 29.63 -34.58
CA GLY A 393 15.09 28.49 -33.87
C GLY A 393 15.07 27.12 -34.54
N VAL A 394 16.17 26.49 -34.90
CA VAL A 394 16.30 25.26 -35.74
C VAL A 394 15.38 23.96 -35.73
N GLN A 395 14.22 23.85 -35.09
CA GLN A 395 13.24 22.73 -34.96
C GLN A 395 13.55 21.35 -35.65
N ILE A 396 14.09 20.33 -34.95
CA ILE A 396 14.43 18.97 -35.47
C ILE A 396 13.30 17.93 -35.44
N VAL A 397 12.45 17.91 -36.45
CA VAL A 397 11.65 16.70 -36.78
C VAL A 397 12.51 15.62 -37.44
N GLY A 398 13.59 15.25 -36.76
CA GLY A 398 14.49 14.09 -36.78
C GLY A 398 15.05 13.56 -38.09
N ASN A 399 14.31 13.63 -39.19
CA ASN A 399 14.86 13.58 -40.53
C ASN A 399 14.61 14.88 -41.28
N TYR A 400 13.87 15.82 -40.71
CA TYR A 400 13.82 17.23 -41.05
C TYR A 400 14.36 18.05 -39.83
N ALA A 401 14.93 19.23 -40.04
CA ALA A 401 15.51 20.17 -39.04
C ALA A 401 15.34 21.54 -39.61
N TYR A 402 14.69 22.47 -38.94
CA TYR A 402 14.29 23.72 -39.56
C TYR A 402 15.29 24.92 -39.11
N VAL A 403 15.37 26.26 -39.46
CA VAL A 403 16.45 27.31 -39.05
C VAL A 403 16.26 28.70 -39.71
N ALA A 404 16.20 29.90 -39.12
CA ALA A 404 15.47 30.99 -39.83
C ALA A 404 16.04 32.13 -40.77
N ASP A 405 15.34 33.30 -41.01
CA ASP A 405 15.51 34.45 -42.01
C ASP A 405 14.89 35.93 -41.97
N TRP A 406 14.04 36.50 -41.08
CA TRP A 406 13.64 37.97 -40.99
C TRP A 406 13.22 38.51 -42.33
N ASN A 407 13.42 39.80 -42.62
CA ASN A 407 13.25 40.46 -43.92
C ASN A 407 13.81 39.72 -45.17
N SER A 408 14.31 38.47 -45.12
CA SER A 408 14.25 37.55 -46.27
C SER A 408 13.92 36.04 -46.07
N GLY A 409 13.46 35.53 -44.90
CA GLY A 409 12.33 34.57 -44.92
C GLY A 409 12.25 33.29 -44.14
N LEU A 410 11.10 32.57 -44.17
CA LEU A 410 10.98 31.09 -44.02
C LEU A 410 11.69 30.27 -45.15
N GLN A 411 12.24 29.09 -44.91
CA GLN A 411 13.07 28.35 -45.89
C GLN A 411 13.01 26.86 -45.55
N ILE A 412 13.36 25.91 -46.44
CA ILE A 412 13.42 24.42 -46.20
C ILE A 412 14.88 23.76 -46.31
N ILE A 413 15.86 24.01 -45.42
CA ILE A 413 17.33 23.65 -45.34
C ILE A 413 17.57 22.21 -45.01
N ASP A 414 17.42 21.35 -46.03
CA ASP A 414 17.77 19.94 -45.97
C ASP A 414 19.23 19.76 -45.59
N ILE A 415 19.43 19.52 -44.30
CA ILE A 415 20.72 19.24 -43.75
C ILE A 415 21.13 17.79 -44.04
N SER A 416 21.80 17.54 -45.17
CA SER A 416 21.82 16.23 -45.87
C SER A 416 22.97 15.21 -45.59
N ASN A 417 24.24 15.62 -45.45
CA ASN A 417 25.42 14.82 -45.00
C ASN A 417 26.53 15.73 -44.41
N PRO A 418 27.38 15.31 -43.44
CA PRO A 418 28.62 15.96 -42.99
C PRO A 418 28.85 17.46 -43.30
N ALA A 419 30.07 17.91 -43.54
CA ALA A 419 30.49 19.30 -43.23
C ALA A 419 29.96 20.45 -44.15
N THR A 420 28.67 20.47 -44.56
CA THR A 420 28.27 21.11 -45.86
C THR A 420 26.77 21.49 -46.13
N PRO A 421 26.27 22.70 -45.80
CA PRO A 421 25.02 23.35 -46.31
C PRO A 421 25.03 23.99 -47.74
N THR A 422 23.88 24.31 -48.41
CA THR A 422 23.61 25.24 -49.59
C THR A 422 22.14 25.35 -50.17
N LEU A 423 21.48 26.53 -50.21
CA LEU A 423 20.57 27.11 -51.27
C LEU A 423 19.34 26.38 -51.96
N LYS A 424 18.08 26.92 -51.92
CA LYS A 424 17.02 26.93 -53.03
C LYS A 424 15.90 28.07 -53.05
N GLY A 425 14.79 28.11 -52.25
CA GLY A 425 13.60 29.07 -52.36
C GLY A 425 12.57 29.25 -51.16
N ASN A 426 11.40 29.97 -51.28
CA ASN A 426 10.48 30.49 -50.17
C ASN A 426 8.97 31.05 -50.50
N TYR A 427 8.25 31.91 -49.67
CA TYR A 427 6.86 32.68 -49.65
C TYR A 427 6.51 33.78 -48.53
N ASP A 428 5.73 34.87 -48.77
CA ASP A 428 5.51 35.98 -47.79
C ASP A 428 4.08 36.18 -47.15
N THR A 429 3.94 36.50 -45.85
CA THR A 429 2.76 37.05 -45.08
C THR A 429 2.66 38.61 -45.03
N SER A 430 2.60 39.31 -43.87
CA SER A 430 2.07 40.70 -43.75
C SER A 430 2.89 41.82 -43.06
N GLY A 431 4.11 41.62 -42.55
CA GLY A 431 4.83 42.62 -41.76
C GLY A 431 6.18 42.10 -41.25
N TYR A 432 6.68 42.69 -40.15
CA TYR A 432 7.80 42.12 -39.36
C TYR A 432 7.50 40.60 -38.94
N ALA A 433 8.28 39.66 -38.33
CA ALA A 433 7.80 38.34 -37.70
C ALA A 433 8.79 37.17 -37.42
N LEU A 434 8.37 36.09 -36.70
CA LEU A 434 8.76 34.64 -36.75
C LEU A 434 7.53 33.73 -37.09
N ASP A 435 7.22 32.69 -36.33
CA ASP A 435 7.37 31.23 -36.47
C ASP A 435 6.38 30.28 -37.24
N VAL A 436 6.55 28.93 -37.24
CA VAL A 436 5.64 27.88 -37.88
C VAL A 436 5.63 26.48 -37.18
N GLN A 437 4.58 25.60 -37.28
CA GLN A 437 4.62 24.23 -36.64
C GLN A 437 3.85 22.95 -37.17
N ILE A 438 2.64 22.92 -37.74
CA ILE A 438 1.99 21.72 -38.40
C ILE A 438 2.35 20.21 -38.06
N VAL A 439 1.44 19.35 -37.51
CA VAL A 439 1.64 17.86 -37.47
C VAL A 439 0.84 17.10 -38.54
N GLY A 440 -0.44 16.81 -38.27
CA GLY A 440 -1.03 15.57 -38.80
C GLY A 440 -2.47 15.25 -38.38
N ASN A 441 -2.95 15.79 -37.25
CA ASN A 441 -4.39 15.94 -37.01
C ASN A 441 -4.79 17.41 -37.16
N TYR A 442 -3.97 18.34 -36.67
CA TYR A 442 -4.01 19.76 -37.01
C TYR A 442 -2.62 20.42 -36.80
N ALA A 443 -2.56 21.75 -36.91
CA ALA A 443 -1.38 22.58 -37.16
C ALA A 443 -1.59 24.04 -36.69
N TYR A 444 -0.55 24.88 -36.44
CA TYR A 444 -0.52 26.24 -35.77
C TYR A 444 0.79 27.15 -36.29
N VAL A 445 1.00 28.56 -36.23
CA VAL A 445 2.09 29.61 -36.79
C VAL A 445 2.46 31.09 -36.17
N ALA A 446 2.50 32.23 -35.39
CA ALA A 446 3.10 33.64 -35.53
C ALA A 446 2.65 34.91 -36.39
N ASP A 447 2.71 36.23 -35.96
CA ASP A 447 2.39 37.51 -36.78
C ASP A 447 2.59 39.09 -36.36
N TYR A 448 3.32 39.83 -35.42
CA TYR A 448 3.00 41.28 -34.90
C TYR A 448 1.61 41.81 -35.36
N TYR A 449 1.51 43.05 -35.88
CA TYR A 449 0.55 44.10 -35.55
C TYR A 449 -0.84 43.88 -36.14
N SER A 450 -1.16 42.63 -36.50
CA SER A 450 -2.51 42.04 -36.55
C SER A 450 -2.66 40.50 -36.34
N GLY A 451 -1.69 39.56 -36.08
CA GLY A 451 -2.18 38.15 -35.94
C GLY A 451 -1.57 36.74 -35.58
N LEU A 452 -2.39 35.73 -35.89
CA LEU A 452 -2.38 34.27 -35.57
C LEU A 452 -3.18 33.42 -36.61
N GLN A 453 -3.14 33.71 -37.90
CA GLN A 453 -3.69 32.98 -39.05
C GLN A 453 -3.63 31.40 -39.06
N ILE A 454 -3.84 30.71 -40.18
CA ILE A 454 -4.02 29.22 -40.23
C ILE A 454 -3.51 28.44 -41.51
N ILE A 455 -2.26 27.87 -41.50
CA ILE A 455 -1.14 27.33 -42.40
C ILE A 455 -1.31 25.91 -42.95
N ASP A 456 -0.25 25.18 -43.35
CA ASP A 456 -0.36 23.96 -44.15
C ASP A 456 0.94 23.09 -44.38
N ILE A 457 1.14 21.90 -43.73
CA ILE A 457 2.10 20.82 -44.15
C ILE A 457 1.60 19.32 -44.14
N SER A 458 1.90 18.51 -45.19
CA SER A 458 1.69 17.03 -45.34
C SER A 458 2.21 16.39 -46.68
N ASN A 459 1.78 16.83 -47.89
CA ASN A 459 2.32 16.52 -49.24
C ASN A 459 2.63 17.81 -50.08
N PRO A 460 3.83 18.08 -50.64
CA PRO A 460 4.32 19.46 -50.98
C PRO A 460 3.65 20.31 -52.09
N ALA A 461 3.75 21.65 -51.96
CA ALA A 461 3.47 22.70 -52.98
C ALA A 461 4.35 23.99 -52.79
N THR A 462 3.79 25.21 -52.64
CA THR A 462 4.47 26.49 -52.26
C THR A 462 3.56 27.42 -51.41
N PRO A 463 4.03 28.16 -50.37
CA PRO A 463 3.15 28.66 -49.26
C PRO A 463 2.08 29.78 -49.64
N THR A 464 1.00 30.12 -48.85
CA THR A 464 -0.21 30.97 -49.28
C THR A 464 -1.19 31.65 -48.20
N PHE A 465 -2.39 32.21 -48.55
CA PHE A 465 -3.11 33.33 -47.82
C PHE A 465 -4.70 33.27 -47.62
N LYS A 466 -5.35 33.47 -46.41
CA LYS A 466 -6.85 33.54 -46.07
C LYS A 466 -7.51 33.86 -44.58
N GLY A 467 -7.06 34.66 -43.54
CA GLY A 467 -7.52 34.55 -42.05
C GLY A 467 -7.83 35.74 -41.02
N ASN A 468 -7.77 35.53 -39.63
CA ASN A 468 -7.45 36.47 -38.43
C ASN A 468 -8.22 36.55 -36.95
N TYR A 469 -7.72 37.24 -35.83
CA TYR A 469 -8.19 37.77 -34.43
C TYR A 469 -7.11 38.55 -33.56
N ASP A 470 -7.40 39.68 -32.88
CA ASP A 470 -6.44 40.54 -32.07
C ASP A 470 -6.73 40.78 -30.52
N THR A 471 -5.69 40.89 -29.63
CA THR A 471 -5.65 41.71 -28.35
C THR A 471 -4.39 42.61 -28.09
N SER A 472 -4.07 42.89 -26.81
CA SER A 472 -3.94 44.25 -26.24
C SER A 472 -2.67 45.14 -26.44
N GLY A 473 -1.80 44.88 -27.42
CA GLY A 473 -0.34 45.13 -27.45
C GLY A 473 0.35 43.97 -28.21
N ASP A 474 1.17 43.07 -27.60
CA ASP A 474 2.05 42.05 -28.20
C ASP A 474 2.05 40.52 -27.67
N THR A 475 2.81 39.49 -28.21
CA THR A 475 2.44 38.01 -28.18
C THR A 475 3.43 36.79 -28.45
N PHE A 476 4.73 36.94 -28.72
CA PHE A 476 5.73 35.89 -29.15
C PHE A 476 5.48 34.35 -29.29
N GLY A 477 4.98 33.47 -28.38
CA GLY A 477 5.05 31.99 -28.67
C GLY A 477 4.86 30.93 -27.56
N VAL A 478 4.46 29.67 -27.86
CA VAL A 478 3.25 28.88 -27.38
C VAL A 478 3.39 27.68 -26.39
N GLN A 479 2.68 26.52 -26.31
CA GLN A 479 3.22 25.20 -25.84
C GLN A 479 2.26 24.02 -25.62
N ILE A 480 1.80 23.29 -26.64
CA ILE A 480 0.61 22.43 -26.53
C ILE A 480 0.67 21.04 -25.87
N VAL A 481 0.67 20.89 -24.54
CA VAL A 481 0.23 19.66 -23.85
C VAL A 481 -1.04 18.99 -24.42
N GLY A 482 -1.68 19.35 -25.53
CA GLY A 482 -2.24 18.54 -26.63
C GLY A 482 -3.75 18.65 -26.86
N ASN A 483 -4.42 19.45 -26.03
CA ASN A 483 -5.78 19.92 -26.22
C ASN A 483 -6.03 21.23 -25.50
N TYR A 484 -4.99 21.89 -25.00
CA TYR A 484 -5.00 23.34 -24.97
C TYR A 484 -4.18 23.93 -26.13
N ALA A 485 -4.36 25.19 -26.55
CA ALA A 485 -3.31 26.03 -27.24
C ALA A 485 -2.65 26.80 -26.12
N TYR A 486 -1.75 27.77 -26.19
CA TYR A 486 -1.58 28.66 -24.99
C TYR A 486 -0.74 29.94 -25.41
N VAL A 487 -1.12 31.26 -25.26
CA VAL A 487 -0.77 32.69 -25.78
C VAL A 487 0.01 33.56 -24.68
N ALA A 488 0.48 34.85 -24.76
CA ALA A 488 1.07 35.70 -23.63
C ALA A 488 1.14 37.20 -23.96
N ASP A 489 1.16 38.11 -22.97
CA ASP A 489 0.61 39.50 -23.15
C ASP A 489 1.17 40.65 -22.27
N GLY A 490 2.24 41.37 -22.64
CA GLY A 490 3.19 42.17 -21.82
C GLY A 490 2.78 43.46 -21.10
N GLY A 491 3.60 43.84 -20.10
CA GLY A 491 3.42 44.89 -19.11
C GLY A 491 2.38 44.56 -18.04
N SER A 492 1.88 43.33 -18.04
CA SER A 492 0.45 43.03 -17.85
C SER A 492 0.13 41.55 -17.59
N GLY A 493 0.98 40.80 -16.89
CA GLY A 493 0.66 39.44 -16.47
C GLY A 493 0.64 38.37 -17.54
N LEU A 494 -0.43 38.35 -18.34
CA LEU A 494 -0.90 37.45 -19.40
C LEU A 494 -2.46 37.42 -19.49
N GLN A 495 -3.16 36.42 -20.09
CA GLN A 495 -4.63 36.52 -20.34
C GLN A 495 -5.53 35.22 -20.49
N ILE A 496 -5.15 34.12 -21.18
CA ILE A 496 -5.61 32.67 -21.06
C ILE A 496 -6.74 32.04 -21.98
N ILE A 497 -6.46 31.59 -23.20
CA ILE A 497 -7.07 31.92 -24.47
C ILE A 497 -7.75 30.74 -25.25
N ASP A 498 -8.56 29.91 -24.59
CA ASP A 498 -9.32 28.71 -25.05
C ASP A 498 -9.79 28.58 -26.54
N ILE A 499 -9.72 27.39 -27.17
CA ILE A 499 -10.32 27.10 -28.50
C ILE A 499 -11.39 25.97 -28.48
N SER A 500 -12.05 25.74 -27.35
CA SER A 500 -12.87 24.56 -27.04
C SER A 500 -14.12 24.36 -27.91
N ASN A 501 -14.44 23.08 -28.18
CA ASN A 501 -15.72 22.50 -28.68
C ASN A 501 -16.67 23.46 -29.47
N PRO A 502 -16.86 23.25 -30.80
CA PRO A 502 -17.27 24.25 -31.80
C PRO A 502 -18.02 25.49 -31.30
N ALA A 503 -17.25 26.54 -30.97
CA ALA A 503 -17.69 27.77 -30.31
C ALA A 503 -17.54 29.02 -31.20
N ALA A 504 -17.56 30.22 -30.59
CA ALA A 504 -17.19 31.50 -31.20
C ALA A 504 -16.49 32.40 -30.14
N PRO A 505 -15.53 33.27 -30.52
CA PRO A 505 -14.38 33.50 -29.62
C PRO A 505 -14.39 34.78 -28.76
N THR A 506 -14.26 34.67 -27.42
CA THR A 506 -13.93 35.79 -26.48
C THR A 506 -13.41 35.33 -25.09
N LEU A 507 -12.27 35.88 -24.64
CA LEU A 507 -12.00 36.35 -23.23
C LEU A 507 -12.27 35.41 -22.01
N LYS A 508 -12.48 35.92 -20.73
CA LYS A 508 -12.60 35.24 -19.33
C LYS A 508 -11.67 35.47 -17.98
N GLY A 509 -10.39 35.95 -17.75
CA GLY A 509 -9.69 36.05 -16.35
C GLY A 509 -8.14 36.48 -16.12
N ASN A 510 -7.46 36.43 -14.90
CA ASN A 510 -6.08 37.06 -14.49
C ASN A 510 -5.08 36.50 -13.30
N TYR A 511 -3.75 36.93 -13.20
CA TYR A 511 -2.61 37.22 -12.18
C TYR A 511 -1.46 38.16 -12.77
N ASP A 512 -0.87 39.14 -12.06
CA ASP A 512 0.32 39.96 -12.52
C ASP A 512 1.53 39.94 -11.53
N THR A 513 2.73 40.43 -11.89
CA THR A 513 3.93 40.46 -11.01
C THR A 513 4.87 41.70 -11.19
N SER A 514 6.19 41.59 -10.93
CA SER A 514 7.13 42.62 -10.51
C SER A 514 7.78 43.47 -11.61
N ALA A 515 7.73 43.14 -12.91
CA ALA A 515 8.07 44.09 -13.97
C ALA A 515 7.60 43.74 -15.39
N TYR A 516 7.90 42.54 -15.90
CA TYR A 516 7.93 42.17 -17.33
C TYR A 516 8.26 40.63 -17.48
N VAL A 517 8.22 39.89 -18.63
CA VAL A 517 8.72 38.46 -18.78
C VAL A 517 9.16 38.10 -20.22
N GLN A 518 9.27 36.84 -20.65
CA GLN A 518 8.74 36.11 -21.82
C GLN A 518 8.97 34.56 -21.73
N GLY A 519 8.95 33.94 -20.55
CA GLY A 519 9.56 32.63 -20.35
C GLY A 519 8.72 31.72 -19.48
N VAL A 520 8.77 30.42 -19.76
CA VAL A 520 8.00 29.33 -19.18
C VAL A 520 8.60 28.00 -19.64
N GLN A 521 7.98 26.90 -19.31
CA GLN A 521 8.00 25.58 -19.96
C GLN A 521 6.83 24.85 -19.30
N ILE A 522 6.67 23.53 -19.31
CA ILE A 522 5.70 22.75 -18.53
C ILE A 522 6.07 21.27 -18.49
N VAL A 523 6.62 20.77 -17.38
CA VAL A 523 6.94 19.33 -17.36
C VAL A 523 5.70 18.45 -17.18
N GLY A 524 4.61 18.73 -16.45
CA GLY A 524 3.40 17.87 -16.61
C GLY A 524 2.47 17.63 -15.42
N ASN A 525 2.91 17.94 -14.21
CA ASN A 525 2.04 18.33 -13.08
C ASN A 525 2.65 19.52 -12.34
N TYR A 526 3.92 19.80 -12.61
CA TYR A 526 4.53 21.06 -12.32
C TYR A 526 4.94 21.73 -13.66
N ALA A 527 5.12 23.05 -13.66
CA ALA A 527 4.94 23.87 -14.87
C ALA A 527 6.01 24.89 -15.27
N TYR A 528 6.42 25.80 -14.42
CA TYR A 528 7.61 26.62 -14.61
C TYR A 528 7.42 27.93 -15.52
N VAL A 529 7.70 29.21 -15.06
CA VAL A 529 7.37 30.59 -15.70
C VAL A 529 8.22 31.82 -15.18
N ALA A 530 8.67 32.85 -15.98
CA ALA A 530 10.03 33.48 -15.86
C ALA A 530 10.38 35.01 -15.53
N ASN A 531 11.30 35.40 -14.54
CA ASN A 531 11.45 36.71 -13.73
C ASN A 531 12.50 37.94 -13.83
N GLY A 532 13.62 38.10 -14.57
CA GLY A 532 13.86 39.36 -15.31
C GLY A 532 15.03 40.28 -15.04
N GLY A 533 14.76 41.50 -14.60
CA GLY A 533 15.66 42.12 -13.65
C GLY A 533 15.75 41.30 -12.36
N SER A 534 14.99 40.18 -12.25
CA SER A 534 14.83 39.37 -11.04
C SER A 534 14.64 37.84 -11.26
N GLY A 535 15.11 37.32 -12.38
CA GLY A 535 15.42 35.93 -12.77
C GLY A 535 14.43 34.88 -12.54
N LEU A 536 14.35 34.47 -11.27
CA LEU A 536 13.41 33.54 -10.66
C LEU A 536 12.52 34.26 -9.64
N GLN A 537 11.18 34.24 -9.83
CA GLN A 537 10.05 34.13 -8.75
C GLN A 537 9.47 31.57 -7.16
N ILE A 538 8.37 31.14 -6.42
CA ILE A 538 7.76 29.77 -6.51
C ILE A 538 6.26 29.97 -6.57
N ILE A 539 5.41 29.40 -7.41
CA ILE A 539 3.93 29.64 -7.32
C ILE A 539 3.15 28.32 -7.75
N ASP A 540 1.82 28.28 -7.95
CA ASP A 540 0.94 27.09 -8.14
C ASP A 540 -0.12 27.19 -9.29
N ILE A 541 -0.27 26.17 -10.17
CA ILE A 541 -1.34 26.01 -11.21
C ILE A 541 -2.40 24.93 -10.92
N SER A 542 -2.65 24.50 -9.67
CA SER A 542 -3.63 23.44 -9.33
C SER A 542 -5.13 23.75 -9.55
N ASN A 543 -5.49 24.94 -10.01
CA ASN A 543 -6.88 25.30 -10.35
C ASN A 543 -6.93 26.30 -11.52
N PRO A 544 -7.59 26.03 -12.65
CA PRO A 544 -7.38 26.73 -13.92
C PRO A 544 -8.21 28.03 -14.02
N ALA A 545 -8.12 28.89 -13.00
CA ALA A 545 -8.62 30.28 -13.01
C ALA A 545 -8.08 31.20 -11.87
N ALA A 546 -7.33 30.69 -10.86
CA ALA A 546 -6.69 31.51 -9.79
C ALA A 546 -5.31 30.96 -9.27
N PRO A 547 -4.14 31.64 -9.50
CA PRO A 547 -2.75 31.18 -9.17
C PRO A 547 -2.07 31.73 -7.85
N THR A 548 -1.05 31.07 -7.23
CA THR A 548 -0.49 31.40 -5.83
C THR A 548 0.98 30.98 -5.35
N LEU A 549 1.77 31.85 -4.64
CA LEU A 549 3.30 31.88 -4.44
C LEU A 549 3.95 31.06 -3.27
N LYS A 550 5.30 30.77 -3.27
CA LYS A 550 6.12 29.79 -2.46
C LYS A 550 7.73 29.84 -2.35
N GLY A 551 8.60 30.76 -2.86
CA GLY A 551 10.12 30.85 -2.55
C GLY A 551 11.11 31.29 -3.70
N ASN A 552 12.50 31.31 -3.67
CA ASN A 552 13.44 31.81 -4.78
C ASN A 552 15.02 31.73 -4.64
N TYR A 553 15.83 32.24 -5.62
CA TYR A 553 17.27 32.74 -5.59
C TYR A 553 17.43 33.96 -6.57
N TYR A 554 18.63 34.52 -6.77
CA TYR A 554 18.99 35.66 -7.69
C TYR A 554 20.27 35.48 -8.52
N THR A 555 20.34 36.14 -9.66
CA THR A 555 21.35 35.97 -10.73
C THR A 555 21.96 37.30 -11.24
N SER A 556 22.64 37.34 -12.42
CA SER A 556 23.62 38.40 -12.72
C SER A 556 23.52 39.10 -14.10
N GLY A 557 22.69 38.65 -15.05
CA GLY A 557 22.29 39.49 -16.19
C GLY A 557 21.14 38.94 -17.06
N TYR A 558 20.72 39.74 -18.03
CA TYR A 558 19.50 39.69 -18.87
C TYR A 558 19.10 38.29 -19.48
N ALA A 559 18.81 37.28 -18.67
CA ALA A 559 18.72 35.85 -19.01
C ALA A 559 17.41 35.28 -19.50
N LEU A 560 17.26 34.15 -20.18
CA LEU A 560 15.95 33.94 -20.80
C LEU A 560 15.37 32.51 -21.16
N ASP A 561 15.75 31.32 -20.62
CA ASP A 561 14.78 30.30 -20.04
C ASP A 561 15.41 29.00 -19.34
N VAL A 562 14.69 27.90 -18.93
CA VAL A 562 15.15 26.49 -18.64
C VAL A 562 14.03 25.42 -18.53
N GLN A 563 14.29 24.20 -18.93
CA GLN A 563 13.53 22.97 -18.86
C GLN A 563 14.58 21.85 -18.97
N ILE A 564 14.09 20.64 -18.86
CA ILE A 564 14.45 19.64 -17.93
C ILE A 564 14.35 18.37 -18.70
N VAL A 565 15.48 17.85 -19.09
CA VAL A 565 15.57 16.53 -19.62
C VAL A 565 15.36 15.71 -18.32
N GLY A 566 14.10 15.41 -17.96
CA GLY A 566 13.63 14.69 -16.74
C GLY A 566 14.13 15.19 -15.37
N ASN A 567 15.43 15.03 -15.07
CA ASN A 567 16.13 15.73 -14.00
C ASN A 567 16.87 17.01 -14.48
N TYR A 568 17.96 16.95 -15.27
CA TYR A 568 18.87 18.08 -15.60
C TYR A 568 18.28 19.10 -16.57
N ALA A 569 18.90 20.28 -16.62
CA ALA A 569 18.36 21.64 -16.80
C ALA A 569 19.55 22.60 -17.02
N TYR A 570 19.50 23.68 -17.85
CA TYR A 570 20.51 24.60 -18.53
C TYR A 570 19.99 26.02 -18.82
N VAL A 571 20.75 27.13 -19.01
CA VAL A 571 20.10 28.45 -18.76
C VAL A 571 20.64 29.81 -19.32
N ALA A 572 20.32 30.31 -20.50
CA ALA A 572 20.74 31.63 -21.00
C ALA A 572 20.73 32.79 -19.97
N ASP A 573 21.88 33.44 -19.71
CA ASP A 573 22.27 34.68 -19.00
C ASP A 573 23.47 35.36 -19.70
N GLY A 574 23.40 35.47 -21.01
CA GLY A 574 23.61 36.70 -21.68
C GLY A 574 24.91 37.08 -22.30
N THR A 575 25.28 38.34 -22.07
CA THR A 575 26.68 38.74 -21.98
C THR A 575 27.37 38.02 -20.80
N GLY A 576 27.02 36.74 -20.54
CA GLY A 576 27.42 35.82 -19.46
C GLY A 576 27.17 34.30 -19.69
N GLY A 577 26.04 33.79 -20.26
CA GLY A 577 25.87 32.35 -20.58
C GLY A 577 24.54 31.51 -20.60
N LEU A 578 24.34 30.56 -21.54
CA LEU A 578 23.44 29.36 -21.51
C LEU A 578 23.71 28.48 -20.29
N GLU A 579 23.43 28.94 -19.09
CA GLU A 579 24.19 28.66 -17.88
C GLU A 579 23.95 27.31 -17.17
N ILE A 580 24.59 27.15 -15.97
CA ILE A 580 24.97 25.88 -15.32
C ILE A 580 24.37 25.61 -13.89
N ILE A 581 23.81 24.38 -13.60
CA ILE A 581 22.97 23.93 -12.40
C ILE A 581 23.30 22.53 -11.62
N ASP A 582 22.89 22.22 -10.35
CA ASP A 582 22.96 20.93 -9.50
C ASP A 582 22.39 21.15 -8.04
N VAL A 583 21.67 20.21 -7.39
CA VAL A 583 20.24 20.54 -7.11
C VAL A 583 19.30 19.86 -6.03
N SER A 584 19.69 19.03 -5.06
CA SER A 584 18.77 18.53 -3.97
C SER A 584 17.43 17.76 -4.26
N ASP A 585 16.33 18.39 -4.78
CA ASP A 585 14.92 18.01 -4.43
C ASP A 585 13.90 17.44 -5.48
N PHE A 586 13.27 18.26 -6.35
CA PHE A 586 11.87 18.15 -6.84
C PHE A 586 11.49 17.48 -8.19
N THR A 587 12.24 17.54 -9.32
CA THR A 587 11.70 17.19 -10.68
C THR A 587 11.16 15.77 -10.83
N ASN A 588 11.46 14.96 -9.83
CA ASN A 588 11.19 13.56 -9.71
C ASN A 588 10.63 13.40 -8.29
N PRO A 589 9.31 13.63 -8.06
CA PRO A 589 8.72 13.57 -6.72
C PRO A 589 8.76 12.12 -6.22
N SER A 590 9.88 11.79 -5.56
CA SER A 590 10.54 10.50 -5.76
C SER A 590 9.65 9.29 -5.53
N THR A 591 9.57 8.43 -6.55
CA THR A 591 9.01 7.06 -6.54
C THR A 591 8.09 6.71 -5.36
N SER A 592 6.81 7.10 -5.44
CA SER A 592 5.71 6.66 -4.57
C SER A 592 6.11 6.08 -3.20
N THR A 593 6.48 6.90 -2.22
CA THR A 593 6.92 6.39 -0.91
C THR A 593 5.83 5.57 -0.22
N VAL A 594 6.12 4.31 0.11
CA VAL A 594 5.18 3.40 0.78
C VAL A 594 5.55 3.21 2.25
N THR A 595 4.65 3.64 3.13
CA THR A 595 4.71 3.37 4.57
C THR A 595 3.75 2.25 4.95
N LEU A 596 3.97 1.65 6.12
CA LEU A 596 3.16 0.56 6.67
C LEU A 596 2.84 0.84 8.13
N ALA A 597 1.59 0.62 8.52
CA ALA A 597 1.14 0.62 9.91
C ALA A 597 0.17 -0.54 10.14
N VAL A 598 -0.02 -0.96 11.39
CA VAL A 598 -1.04 -1.94 11.79
C VAL A 598 -1.96 -1.32 12.84
N SER A 599 -3.26 -1.53 12.71
CA SER A 599 -4.25 -1.08 13.68
C SER A 599 -5.44 -2.05 13.76
N PRO A 600 -5.86 -2.48 14.97
CA PRO A 600 -5.17 -2.31 16.24
C PRO A 600 -3.79 -3.01 16.24
N SER A 601 -2.91 -2.66 17.18
CA SER A 601 -1.59 -3.29 17.32
C SER A 601 -1.64 -4.68 17.97
N SER A 602 -2.75 -5.04 18.60
CA SER A 602 -2.98 -6.33 19.23
C SER A 602 -4.46 -6.71 19.18
N VAL A 603 -4.75 -7.99 19.01
CA VAL A 603 -6.10 -8.58 19.06
C VAL A 603 -6.07 -9.85 19.89
N THR A 604 -7.20 -10.25 20.47
CA THR A 604 -7.34 -11.59 21.04
C THR A 604 -7.60 -12.63 19.96
N GLU A 605 -7.39 -13.90 20.29
CA GLU A 605 -7.40 -15.03 19.36
C GLU A 605 -8.83 -15.45 19.01
N ASP A 606 -9.67 -15.59 20.04
CA ASP A 606 -11.14 -15.72 19.92
C ASP A 606 -11.83 -14.37 19.59
N GLY A 607 -11.04 -13.34 19.27
CA GLY A 607 -11.47 -11.98 19.04
C GLY A 607 -12.25 -11.79 17.72
N THR A 608 -13.34 -11.03 17.79
CA THR A 608 -14.07 -10.55 16.59
C THR A 608 -13.35 -9.42 15.82
N THR A 609 -12.11 -9.09 16.20
CA THR A 609 -11.33 -7.98 15.65
C THR A 609 -10.04 -8.51 15.03
N ASN A 610 -9.74 -8.03 13.82
CA ASN A 610 -8.59 -8.50 13.02
C ASN A 610 -7.44 -7.47 13.06
N LEU A 611 -6.20 -7.92 12.88
CA LEU A 611 -5.05 -7.04 12.65
C LEU A 611 -5.13 -6.49 11.21
N VAL A 612 -5.35 -5.18 11.05
CA VAL A 612 -5.40 -4.55 9.73
C VAL A 612 -4.09 -3.83 9.43
N TYR A 613 -3.25 -4.44 8.59
CA TYR A 613 -2.05 -3.82 8.05
C TYR A 613 -2.44 -2.88 6.91
N THR A 614 -2.22 -1.59 7.11
CA THR A 614 -2.52 -0.54 6.13
C THR A 614 -1.22 -0.04 5.51
N PHE A 615 -1.07 -0.32 4.21
CA PHE A 615 -0.02 0.28 3.38
C PHE A 615 -0.54 1.63 2.87
N THR A 616 0.25 2.68 3.05
CA THR A 616 -0.08 4.04 2.61
C THR A 616 0.96 4.51 1.60
N ARG A 617 0.49 5.08 0.50
CA ARG A 617 1.30 5.59 -0.62
C ARG A 617 1.16 7.12 -0.69
N SER A 618 2.28 7.82 -0.57
CA SER A 618 2.41 9.22 -1.04
C SER A 618 3.02 9.25 -2.45
N GLY A 619 3.20 10.44 -3.03
CA GLY A 619 3.67 10.59 -4.40
C GLY A 619 2.62 10.16 -5.45
N VAL A 620 3.07 9.51 -6.52
CA VAL A 620 2.22 9.20 -7.69
C VAL A 620 1.08 8.22 -7.34
N THR A 621 -0.16 8.71 -7.34
CA THR A 621 -1.38 7.89 -7.11
C THR A 621 -2.07 7.43 -8.38
N THR A 622 -1.83 8.09 -9.52
CA THR A 622 -2.58 7.93 -10.79
C THR A 622 -2.58 6.50 -11.31
N ASN A 623 -1.42 5.83 -11.29
CA ASN A 623 -1.28 4.44 -11.70
C ASN A 623 -1.56 3.45 -10.54
N ALA A 624 -2.00 2.25 -10.89
CA ALA A 624 -2.03 1.13 -9.96
C ALA A 624 -0.59 0.68 -9.63
N LEU A 625 -0.35 0.26 -8.38
CA LEU A 625 0.98 -0.11 -7.89
C LEU A 625 0.90 -1.42 -7.09
N THR A 626 1.74 -2.39 -7.40
CA THR A 626 1.90 -3.60 -6.59
C THR A 626 3.16 -3.51 -5.74
N VAL A 627 2.97 -3.60 -4.42
CA VAL A 627 4.03 -3.52 -3.40
C VAL A 627 4.29 -4.92 -2.84
N ASN A 628 5.57 -5.28 -2.75
CA ASN A 628 6.03 -6.52 -2.12
C ASN A 628 6.18 -6.32 -0.61
N TYR A 629 5.92 -7.35 0.18
CA TYR A 629 6.24 -7.37 1.61
C TYR A 629 6.76 -8.74 2.05
N THR A 630 7.59 -8.78 3.10
CA THR A 630 7.95 -10.05 3.77
C THR A 630 6.98 -10.32 4.91
N LEU A 631 6.65 -11.59 5.11
CA LEU A 631 5.87 -12.09 6.25
C LEU A 631 6.82 -12.81 7.22
N GLY A 632 6.64 -12.60 8.52
CA GLY A 632 7.35 -13.28 9.60
C GLY A 632 6.64 -13.08 10.93
N GLY A 633 7.37 -13.23 12.03
CA GLY A 633 6.83 -13.26 13.39
C GLY A 633 7.12 -14.60 14.06
N THR A 634 6.38 -14.91 15.12
CA THR A 634 6.32 -16.27 15.70
C THR A 634 5.21 -17.09 15.05
N ALA A 635 4.12 -16.42 14.65
CA ALA A 635 2.90 -17.08 14.21
C ALA A 635 2.98 -17.73 12.82
N THR A 636 2.30 -18.88 12.73
CA THR A 636 2.26 -19.79 11.59
C THR A 636 1.00 -19.56 10.75
N LEU A 637 1.19 -19.04 9.54
CA LEU A 637 0.10 -18.83 8.59
C LEU A 637 -0.62 -20.16 8.25
N ASN A 638 -1.95 -20.16 8.39
CA ASN A 638 -2.90 -21.28 8.30
C ASN A 638 -2.88 -22.30 9.46
N THR A 639 -2.12 -22.04 10.52
CA THR A 639 -2.43 -22.58 11.85
C THR A 639 -3.09 -21.45 12.64
N ASP A 640 -2.29 -20.52 13.14
CA ASP A 640 -2.63 -19.57 14.21
C ASP A 640 -3.32 -18.30 13.65
N TYR A 641 -3.24 -18.09 12.32
CA TYR A 641 -4.02 -17.07 11.62
C TYR A 641 -4.23 -17.36 10.13
N THR A 642 -5.24 -16.70 9.56
CA THR A 642 -5.48 -16.56 8.12
C THR A 642 -5.26 -15.11 7.67
N ARG A 643 -5.12 -14.85 6.36
CA ARG A 643 -5.02 -13.48 5.83
C ARG A 643 -5.79 -13.26 4.53
N SER A 644 -6.06 -11.99 4.22
CA SER A 644 -6.51 -11.57 2.89
C SER A 644 -5.40 -11.73 1.85
N GLY A 645 -5.62 -12.58 0.84
CA GLY A 645 -4.71 -12.75 -0.30
C GLY A 645 -3.64 -13.84 -0.11
N THR A 646 -3.34 -14.55 -1.20
CA THR A 646 -2.43 -15.71 -1.18
C THR A 646 -0.96 -15.34 -1.40
N THR A 647 -0.68 -14.21 -2.05
CA THR A 647 0.69 -13.75 -2.35
C THR A 647 1.22 -12.73 -1.34
N ASN A 648 2.54 -12.62 -1.22
CA ASN A 648 3.25 -11.64 -0.39
C ASN A 648 3.31 -10.24 -1.07
N THR A 649 2.16 -9.80 -1.58
CA THR A 649 2.01 -8.59 -2.38
C THR A 649 0.68 -7.91 -2.06
N VAL A 650 0.66 -6.58 -2.05
CA VAL A 650 -0.57 -5.78 -1.97
C VAL A 650 -0.64 -4.85 -3.17
N THR A 651 -1.83 -4.60 -3.71
CA THR A 651 -2.02 -3.75 -4.90
C THR A 651 -2.89 -2.54 -4.57
N PHE A 652 -2.32 -1.35 -4.75
CA PHE A 652 -3.05 -0.09 -4.81
C PHE A 652 -3.75 0.01 -6.16
N ALA A 653 -5.06 0.29 -6.16
CA ALA A 653 -5.76 0.67 -7.38
C ALA A 653 -5.27 2.04 -7.89
N ALA A 654 -5.49 2.30 -9.19
CA ALA A 654 -5.33 3.64 -9.77
C ALA A 654 -6.17 4.66 -8.97
N GLY A 655 -5.55 5.78 -8.59
CA GLY A 655 -6.14 6.81 -7.72
C GLY A 655 -6.13 6.48 -6.22
N SER A 656 -5.80 5.26 -5.78
CA SER A 656 -5.78 4.91 -4.36
C SER A 656 -4.47 5.27 -3.67
N SER A 657 -4.57 5.96 -2.53
CA SER A 657 -3.46 6.23 -1.59
C SER A 657 -3.30 5.16 -0.51
N THR A 658 -4.23 4.21 -0.37
CA THR A 658 -4.15 3.11 0.60
C THR A 658 -4.46 1.74 -0.01
N ALA A 659 -3.92 0.70 0.60
CA ALA A 659 -4.28 -0.70 0.38
C ALA A 659 -4.02 -1.50 1.67
N THR A 660 -4.78 -2.57 1.91
CA THR A 660 -4.72 -3.32 3.19
C THR A 660 -4.39 -4.79 3.02
N VAL A 661 -3.79 -5.36 4.06
CA VAL A 661 -3.73 -6.80 4.32
C VAL A 661 -4.37 -7.05 5.69
N THR A 662 -5.51 -7.73 5.71
CA THR A 662 -6.17 -8.14 6.95
C THR A 662 -5.62 -9.50 7.38
N VAL A 663 -5.23 -9.60 8.65
CA VAL A 663 -4.84 -10.83 9.33
C VAL A 663 -5.91 -11.15 10.37
N ASN A 664 -6.57 -12.30 10.21
CA ASN A 664 -7.62 -12.79 11.11
C ASN A 664 -7.03 -13.96 11.90
N PRO A 665 -6.93 -13.89 13.24
CA PRO A 665 -6.54 -15.04 14.06
C PRO A 665 -7.40 -16.28 13.80
N THR A 666 -6.87 -17.45 14.18
CA THR A 666 -7.64 -18.70 14.23
C THR A 666 -8.02 -18.96 15.68
N ALA A 667 -9.31 -18.92 15.99
CA ALA A 667 -9.84 -19.34 17.29
C ALA A 667 -9.64 -20.86 17.52
N ASP A 668 -9.00 -21.28 18.61
CA ASP A 668 -9.06 -22.66 19.12
C ASP A 668 -9.31 -22.79 20.64
N THR A 669 -8.53 -23.60 21.38
CA THR A 669 -8.64 -23.81 22.85
C THR A 669 -7.26 -24.10 23.49
N THR A 670 -6.15 -23.66 22.90
CA THR A 670 -4.79 -24.08 23.26
C THR A 670 -4.08 -23.03 24.11
N VAL A 671 -3.71 -23.36 25.35
CA VAL A 671 -3.04 -22.40 26.25
C VAL A 671 -1.55 -22.26 25.93
N GLU A 672 -1.24 -21.25 25.14
CA GLU A 672 0.11 -20.92 24.68
C GLU A 672 0.56 -19.49 25.07
N SER A 673 1.33 -18.81 24.22
CA SER A 673 1.99 -17.55 24.55
C SER A 673 1.82 -16.51 23.47
N ASN A 674 1.36 -15.31 23.83
CA ASN A 674 1.13 -14.18 22.91
C ASN A 674 2.10 -14.13 21.72
N GLU A 675 1.51 -14.32 20.55
CA GLU A 675 2.16 -14.50 19.28
C GLU A 675 2.38 -13.17 18.55
N THR A 676 3.27 -13.18 17.56
CA THR A 676 3.50 -12.02 16.69
C THR A 676 3.33 -12.39 15.23
N VAL A 677 2.64 -11.51 14.49
CA VAL A 677 2.70 -11.43 13.03
C VAL A 677 3.50 -10.18 12.69
N ILE A 678 4.40 -10.29 11.72
CA ILE A 678 5.29 -9.21 11.30
C ILE A 678 5.20 -9.06 9.78
N LEU A 679 4.91 -7.83 9.33
CA LEU A 679 5.05 -7.44 7.93
C LEU A 679 6.14 -6.37 7.83
N THR A 680 7.01 -6.51 6.83
CA THR A 680 8.01 -5.48 6.45
C THR A 680 7.85 -5.19 4.97
N VAL A 681 7.80 -3.91 4.58
CA VAL A 681 7.75 -3.52 3.17
C VAL A 681 9.06 -3.93 2.50
N ALA A 682 8.99 -4.77 1.46
CA ALA A 682 10.15 -5.23 0.74
C ALA A 682 10.47 -4.30 -0.43
N ALA A 683 11.73 -4.22 -0.84
CA ALA A 683 12.12 -3.46 -2.03
C ALA A 683 11.40 -3.97 -3.29
N GLY A 684 11.13 -3.05 -4.23
CA GLY A 684 10.43 -3.34 -5.48
C GLY A 684 10.58 -2.21 -6.48
N THR A 685 9.93 -2.35 -7.63
CA THR A 685 9.96 -1.37 -8.72
C THR A 685 8.83 -0.34 -8.58
N GLY A 686 9.15 0.94 -8.69
CA GLY A 686 8.16 2.03 -8.72
C GLY A 686 7.79 2.63 -7.36
N TYR A 687 8.45 2.24 -6.27
CA TYR A 687 8.25 2.79 -4.93
C TYR A 687 9.51 2.75 -4.07
N THR A 688 9.68 3.72 -3.17
CA THR A 688 10.62 3.67 -2.05
C THR A 688 9.96 3.11 -0.79
N VAL A 689 10.76 2.52 0.08
CA VAL A 689 10.32 1.98 1.37
C VAL A 689 10.39 3.08 2.43
N GLY A 690 9.24 3.69 2.74
CA GLY A 690 9.12 4.70 3.79
C GLY A 690 9.07 4.13 5.21
N THR A 691 8.74 2.84 5.35
CA THR A 691 8.83 2.10 6.63
C THR A 691 9.79 0.91 6.47
N PRO A 692 11.12 1.14 6.62
CA PRO A 692 12.13 0.08 6.44
C PRO A 692 12.20 -0.90 7.62
N ASN A 693 11.66 -0.51 8.77
CA ASN A 693 11.58 -1.36 9.96
C ASN A 693 10.35 -2.28 9.89
N ALA A 694 10.45 -3.41 10.59
CA ALA A 694 9.36 -4.34 10.78
C ALA A 694 8.14 -3.69 11.47
N VAL A 695 6.94 -3.98 10.99
CA VAL A 695 5.67 -3.61 11.63
C VAL A 695 5.06 -4.86 12.24
N THR A 696 4.90 -4.85 13.57
CA THR A 696 4.47 -6.00 14.36
C THR A 696 3.05 -5.80 14.88
N GLY A 697 2.18 -6.78 14.65
CA GLY A 697 0.91 -6.95 15.33
C GLY A 697 0.94 -8.20 16.20
N THR A 698 0.31 -8.16 17.37
CA THR A 698 0.27 -9.25 18.34
C THR A 698 -1.07 -9.97 18.32
N ILE A 699 -1.05 -11.31 18.33
CA ILE A 699 -2.21 -12.13 18.66
C ILE A 699 -2.04 -12.53 20.13
N THR A 700 -3.04 -12.27 20.97
CA THR A 700 -2.97 -12.57 22.40
C THR A 700 -3.91 -13.72 22.73
N ASN A 701 -3.35 -14.88 23.07
CA ASN A 701 -4.04 -15.99 23.72
C ASN A 701 -4.99 -15.45 24.81
N ASP A 702 -6.29 -15.62 24.64
CA ASP A 702 -7.32 -15.42 25.67
C ASP A 702 -7.77 -16.72 26.36
N ASP A 703 -7.07 -17.82 26.05
CA ASP A 703 -7.23 -19.14 26.64
C ASP A 703 -6.65 -19.30 28.05
N PHE A 704 -7.33 -20.07 28.90
CA PHE A 704 -6.89 -20.36 30.27
C PHE A 704 -7.20 -21.79 30.70
N SER A 705 -6.20 -22.48 31.26
CA SER A 705 -6.38 -23.78 31.92
C SER A 705 -7.31 -23.67 33.14
N GLN A 706 -8.27 -24.59 33.28
CA GLN A 706 -9.16 -24.71 34.43
C GLN A 706 -9.13 -26.13 35.03
N LEU A 707 -9.04 -26.21 36.36
CA LEU A 707 -8.99 -27.48 37.09
C LEU A 707 -10.37 -27.91 37.61
N SER A 708 -10.69 -29.19 37.46
CA SER A 708 -11.83 -29.86 38.12
C SER A 708 -11.39 -31.19 38.76
N ILE A 709 -12.17 -31.72 39.70
CA ILE A 709 -11.91 -32.99 40.38
C ILE A 709 -13.18 -33.85 40.41
N ASN A 710 -13.05 -35.16 40.15
CA ASN A 710 -14.20 -36.06 40.09
C ASN A 710 -14.60 -36.67 41.44
N ASP A 711 -15.89 -36.96 41.59
CA ASP A 711 -16.44 -37.79 42.68
C ASP A 711 -16.13 -39.28 42.46
N ILE A 712 -15.97 -40.06 43.54
CA ILE A 712 -15.78 -41.51 43.51
C ILE A 712 -16.50 -42.24 44.65
N THR A 713 -16.75 -43.53 44.43
CA THR A 713 -17.15 -44.48 45.48
C THR A 713 -16.10 -45.59 45.59
N VAL A 714 -15.78 -46.00 46.82
CA VAL A 714 -14.83 -47.09 47.14
C VAL A 714 -15.46 -48.10 48.09
N VAL A 715 -14.96 -49.33 48.07
CA VAL A 715 -15.45 -50.42 48.93
C VAL A 715 -14.41 -50.75 50.01
N GLU A 716 -14.84 -50.66 51.27
CA GLU A 716 -14.09 -51.01 52.47
C GLU A 716 -13.60 -52.47 52.39
N GLY A 717 -12.40 -52.75 52.91
CA GLY A 717 -11.77 -54.08 52.88
C GLY A 717 -11.30 -54.55 51.50
N LYS A 718 -11.70 -53.87 50.41
CA LYS A 718 -11.33 -54.16 49.02
C LYS A 718 -10.39 -53.10 48.45
N ASP A 719 -10.70 -51.82 48.62
CA ASP A 719 -9.99 -50.70 48.00
C ASP A 719 -9.14 -49.94 49.03
N ASN A 720 -7.85 -50.24 49.13
CA ASN A 720 -6.94 -49.63 50.13
C ASN A 720 -6.77 -48.10 50.00
N ASN A 721 -7.21 -47.50 48.88
CA ASN A 721 -7.03 -46.09 48.57
C ASN A 721 -8.20 -45.57 47.73
N ALA A 722 -8.77 -44.43 48.15
CA ALA A 722 -9.51 -43.54 47.28
C ALA A 722 -8.54 -42.83 46.34
N ILE A 723 -8.78 -42.91 45.03
CA ILE A 723 -7.94 -42.31 43.99
C ILE A 723 -8.83 -41.40 43.13
N LEU A 724 -8.79 -40.10 43.43
CA LEU A 724 -9.51 -39.08 42.68
C LEU A 724 -8.62 -38.58 41.54
N THR A 725 -9.23 -38.26 40.41
CA THR A 725 -8.56 -37.65 39.26
C THR A 725 -8.88 -36.16 39.23
N VAL A 726 -7.83 -35.34 39.25
CA VAL A 726 -7.91 -33.92 38.91
C VAL A 726 -7.64 -33.80 37.42
N THR A 727 -8.52 -33.11 36.70
CA THR A 727 -8.46 -32.89 35.26
C THR A 727 -8.18 -31.41 34.99
N VAL A 728 -7.50 -31.12 33.89
CA VAL A 728 -7.48 -29.80 33.24
C VAL A 728 -8.05 -29.92 31.84
N ASP A 729 -8.90 -28.97 31.48
CA ASP A 729 -9.55 -28.86 30.16
C ASP A 729 -8.55 -28.54 29.04
N ASN A 730 -7.86 -27.40 29.16
CA ASN A 730 -6.92 -26.86 28.18
C ASN A 730 -5.50 -27.00 28.76
N PRO A 731 -4.72 -28.05 28.41
CA PRO A 731 -3.48 -28.39 29.11
C PRO A 731 -2.37 -27.36 28.89
N ASN A 732 -1.80 -26.85 29.98
CA ASN A 732 -0.81 -25.78 29.92
C ASN A 732 0.58 -26.27 29.45
N SER A 733 1.27 -25.44 28.67
CA SER A 733 2.68 -25.65 28.28
C SER A 733 3.68 -25.52 29.45
N GLN A 734 3.26 -24.94 30.57
CA GLN A 734 3.98 -24.90 31.86
C GLN A 734 3.38 -25.91 32.86
N PRO A 735 4.12 -26.34 33.90
CA PRO A 735 3.54 -27.20 34.93
C PRO A 735 2.44 -26.44 35.70
N ILE A 736 1.29 -27.10 35.90
CA ILE A 736 0.20 -26.59 36.75
C ILE A 736 0.40 -27.15 38.15
N THR A 737 0.40 -26.30 39.19
CA THR A 737 0.51 -26.75 40.58
C THR A 737 -0.66 -26.28 41.42
N PHE A 738 -1.21 -27.15 42.27
CA PHE A 738 -2.32 -26.82 43.16
C PHE A 738 -2.21 -27.60 44.48
N ASN A 739 -2.87 -27.09 45.52
CA ASN A 739 -2.98 -27.72 46.83
C ASN A 739 -4.34 -28.44 46.98
N TYR A 740 -4.37 -29.57 47.69
CA TYR A 740 -5.60 -30.26 48.07
C TYR A 740 -5.68 -30.47 49.59
N THR A 741 -6.89 -30.57 50.14
CA THR A 741 -7.13 -30.93 51.55
C THR A 741 -8.39 -31.77 51.70
N THR A 742 -8.34 -32.84 52.52
CA THR A 742 -9.51 -33.67 52.84
C THR A 742 -10.36 -33.08 53.98
N THR A 743 -11.69 -33.08 53.84
CA THR A 743 -12.64 -32.65 54.89
C THR A 743 -13.72 -33.72 55.11
N PRO A 744 -14.01 -34.15 56.36
CA PRO A 744 -15.05 -35.16 56.62
C PRO A 744 -16.46 -34.60 56.40
N ILE A 745 -17.40 -35.46 55.95
CA ILE A 745 -18.86 -35.18 55.97
C ILE A 745 -19.49 -35.99 57.11
N ASN A 746 -19.47 -37.32 56.98
CA ASN A 746 -19.79 -38.27 58.05
C ASN A 746 -18.66 -39.28 58.33
N ALA A 747 -17.84 -39.61 57.31
CA ALA A 747 -16.61 -40.38 57.50
C ALA A 747 -15.69 -39.74 58.55
N THR A 748 -15.25 -40.52 59.54
CA THR A 748 -14.42 -40.05 60.65
C THR A 748 -12.93 -40.09 60.31
N ALA A 749 -12.35 -38.90 60.11
CA ALA A 749 -10.93 -38.71 59.83
C ALA A 749 -9.99 -39.48 60.78
N ASN A 750 -9.24 -40.42 60.21
CA ASN A 750 -8.31 -41.38 60.81
C ASN A 750 -8.94 -42.54 61.61
N VAL A 751 -10.23 -42.82 61.39
CA VAL A 751 -10.87 -44.11 61.69
C VAL A 751 -11.02 -44.90 60.40
N ASP A 752 -11.71 -44.32 59.41
CA ASP A 752 -12.13 -44.94 58.14
C ASP A 752 -11.39 -44.39 56.90
N TYR A 753 -10.80 -43.19 56.98
CA TYR A 753 -9.82 -42.70 56.00
C TYR A 753 -8.68 -41.91 56.63
N THR A 754 -7.46 -41.97 56.06
CA THR A 754 -6.33 -41.16 56.53
C THR A 754 -6.42 -39.72 56.01
N SER A 755 -6.63 -38.76 56.91
CA SER A 755 -6.76 -37.35 56.55
C SER A 755 -5.46 -36.77 55.99
N LYS A 756 -5.56 -35.94 54.95
CA LYS A 756 -4.42 -35.55 54.11
C LYS A 756 -4.56 -34.15 53.54
N THR A 757 -3.43 -33.46 53.44
CA THR A 757 -3.24 -32.24 52.65
C THR A 757 -1.91 -32.33 51.90
N GLY A 758 -1.76 -31.61 50.80
CA GLY A 758 -0.51 -31.56 50.05
C GLY A 758 -0.63 -30.80 48.73
N THR A 759 0.49 -30.71 48.03
CA THR A 759 0.59 -30.10 46.69
C THR A 759 0.70 -31.20 45.63
N ILE A 760 0.06 -31.00 44.48
CA ILE A 760 0.17 -31.84 43.27
C ILE A 760 0.69 -30.97 42.12
N THR A 761 1.37 -31.60 41.17
CA THR A 761 1.79 -31.00 39.91
C THR A 761 1.24 -31.83 38.76
N ILE A 762 0.47 -31.21 37.88
CA ILE A 762 0.19 -31.73 36.53
C ILE A 762 1.38 -31.30 35.66
N ALA A 763 1.92 -32.24 34.88
CA ALA A 763 3.09 -31.99 34.03
C ALA A 763 2.71 -31.15 32.80
N PRO A 764 3.66 -30.39 32.20
CA PRO A 764 3.44 -29.68 30.95
C PRO A 764 2.77 -30.56 29.88
N ASN A 765 1.75 -30.02 29.22
CA ASN A 765 0.99 -30.68 28.15
C ASN A 765 0.36 -32.03 28.57
N THR A 766 -0.06 -32.17 29.83
CA THR A 766 -0.82 -33.34 30.31
C THR A 766 -2.14 -32.92 30.96
N SER A 767 -3.21 -33.69 30.72
CA SER A 767 -4.57 -33.30 31.11
C SER A 767 -4.99 -33.74 32.52
N THR A 768 -4.21 -34.54 33.25
CA THR A 768 -4.66 -35.16 34.51
C THR A 768 -3.55 -35.41 35.53
N ALA A 769 -3.89 -35.37 36.83
CA ALA A 769 -3.09 -35.97 37.91
C ALA A 769 -3.99 -36.58 39.00
N THR A 770 -3.50 -37.59 39.72
CA THR A 770 -4.30 -38.33 40.71
C THR A 770 -3.97 -37.96 42.16
N ILE A 771 -4.99 -37.73 42.98
CA ILE A 771 -4.87 -37.62 44.44
C ILE A 771 -5.22 -38.98 45.07
N SER A 772 -4.29 -39.56 45.82
CA SER A 772 -4.50 -40.81 46.54
C SER A 772 -4.63 -40.59 48.05
N ILE A 773 -5.78 -40.97 48.61
CA ILE A 773 -6.13 -40.93 50.04
C ILE A 773 -6.24 -42.38 50.55
N PRO A 774 -5.49 -42.80 51.58
CA PRO A 774 -5.64 -44.15 52.15
C PRO A 774 -7.00 -44.33 52.83
N ILE A 775 -7.66 -45.46 52.53
CA ILE A 775 -8.82 -45.96 53.29
C ILE A 775 -8.27 -46.85 54.42
N LEU A 776 -8.97 -46.86 55.55
CA LEU A 776 -8.61 -47.61 56.75
C LEU A 776 -9.67 -48.67 56.98
N ASN A 777 -9.31 -49.94 56.71
CA ASN A 777 -10.26 -51.05 56.73
C ASN A 777 -10.39 -51.68 58.13
N ASP A 778 -11.61 -51.96 58.60
CA ASP A 778 -11.86 -52.89 59.70
C ASP A 778 -12.76 -54.10 59.33
N ASN A 779 -13.74 -54.49 60.14
CA ASN A 779 -14.68 -55.60 59.95
C ASN A 779 -16.09 -55.30 60.56
N LEU A 780 -16.40 -54.03 60.81
CA LEU A 780 -17.77 -53.59 61.11
C LEU A 780 -18.64 -53.67 59.85
N ASN A 781 -19.88 -53.20 59.95
CA ASN A 781 -20.76 -53.00 58.81
C ASN A 781 -21.55 -51.74 59.09
N GLU A 782 -21.10 -50.63 58.54
CA GLU A 782 -21.64 -49.30 58.80
C GLU A 782 -22.52 -48.84 57.61
N PRO A 783 -23.25 -47.72 57.72
CA PRO A 783 -23.92 -47.10 56.55
C PRO A 783 -22.87 -46.40 55.66
N ASP A 784 -23.22 -46.10 54.41
CA ASP A 784 -22.33 -45.35 53.50
C ASP A 784 -21.82 -44.03 54.13
N GLU A 785 -20.49 -43.87 54.13
CA GLU A 785 -19.78 -42.77 54.78
C GLU A 785 -19.04 -41.90 53.76
N ALA A 786 -18.98 -40.58 53.96
CA ALA A 786 -18.37 -39.68 52.99
C ALA A 786 -17.41 -38.63 53.57
N PHE A 787 -16.43 -38.26 52.75
CA PHE A 787 -15.55 -37.10 52.92
C PHE A 787 -15.35 -36.38 51.58
N THR A 788 -14.76 -35.19 51.58
CA THR A 788 -14.44 -34.42 50.37
C THR A 788 -12.94 -34.15 50.24
N VAL A 789 -12.50 -33.84 49.02
CA VAL A 789 -11.18 -33.34 48.68
C VAL A 789 -11.36 -32.00 47.95
N THR A 790 -10.96 -30.91 48.60
CA THR A 790 -11.08 -29.55 48.03
C THR A 790 -9.77 -29.09 47.41
N LEU A 791 -9.83 -28.59 46.16
CA LEU A 791 -8.71 -27.96 45.46
C LEU A 791 -8.53 -26.49 45.91
N SER A 792 -7.30 -25.99 45.87
CA SER A 792 -6.98 -24.61 46.26
C SER A 792 -5.62 -24.16 45.74
N ASN A 793 -5.38 -22.84 45.75
CA ASN A 793 -4.08 -22.22 45.42
C ASN A 793 -3.46 -22.70 44.08
N PRO A 794 -4.19 -22.63 42.95
CA PRO A 794 -3.65 -23.04 41.66
C PRO A 794 -2.60 -22.04 41.15
N VAL A 795 -1.68 -22.53 40.33
CA VAL A 795 -0.67 -21.76 39.58
C VAL A 795 -0.66 -22.28 38.16
N ASN A 796 -0.63 -21.38 37.18
CA ASN A 796 -0.80 -21.66 35.74
C ASN A 796 -2.17 -22.27 35.36
N ALA A 797 -3.15 -22.19 36.26
CA ALA A 797 -4.54 -22.55 36.00
C ALA A 797 -5.51 -21.81 36.94
N THR A 798 -6.79 -21.85 36.61
CA THR A 798 -7.92 -21.54 37.51
C THR A 798 -8.49 -22.85 38.09
N ILE A 799 -9.52 -22.76 38.94
CA ILE A 799 -10.32 -23.92 39.39
C ILE A 799 -11.77 -23.64 39.02
N ASN A 800 -12.47 -24.62 38.46
CA ASN A 800 -13.90 -24.54 38.20
C ASN A 800 -14.63 -24.34 39.55
N PRO A 801 -15.38 -23.24 39.78
CA PRO A 801 -16.04 -22.99 41.06
C PRO A 801 -17.08 -24.06 41.41
N ASP A 802 -17.70 -24.69 40.40
CA ASP A 802 -18.74 -25.71 40.60
C ASP A 802 -18.15 -27.13 40.78
N GLU A 803 -16.89 -27.36 40.38
CA GLU A 803 -16.18 -28.66 40.45
C GLU A 803 -14.88 -28.59 41.28
N ALA A 804 -14.79 -27.64 42.21
CA ALA A 804 -13.61 -27.42 43.07
C ALA A 804 -13.44 -28.48 44.18
N ILE A 805 -14.41 -29.39 44.33
CA ILE A 805 -14.54 -30.31 45.46
C ILE A 805 -14.98 -31.68 44.93
N GLY A 806 -14.15 -32.71 45.11
CA GLY A 806 -14.51 -34.09 44.80
C GLY A 806 -14.94 -34.84 46.06
N GLN A 807 -16.11 -35.47 46.04
CA GLN A 807 -16.63 -36.33 47.11
C GLN A 807 -16.08 -37.76 46.97
N VAL A 808 -15.75 -38.36 48.12
CA VAL A 808 -15.46 -39.79 48.25
C VAL A 808 -16.55 -40.40 49.13
N ILE A 809 -17.21 -41.44 48.63
CA ILE A 809 -18.12 -42.31 49.39
C ILE A 809 -17.41 -43.64 49.67
N ILE A 810 -17.45 -44.10 50.92
CA ILE A 810 -16.95 -45.38 51.42
C ILE A 810 -18.16 -46.28 51.66
N THR A 811 -18.11 -47.51 51.16
CA THR A 811 -19.23 -48.47 51.17
C THR A 811 -18.77 -49.84 51.67
N ASP A 812 -19.64 -50.56 52.35
CA ASP A 812 -19.24 -51.74 53.14
C ASP A 812 -19.50 -53.09 52.44
N THR A 813 -18.95 -54.19 52.99
CA THR A 813 -19.22 -55.57 52.51
C THR A 813 -19.68 -56.52 53.61
N LEU A 814 -20.98 -56.82 53.64
CA LEU A 814 -21.56 -57.76 54.59
C LEU A 814 -21.09 -59.20 54.30
N GLN A 815 -20.39 -59.80 55.25
CA GLN A 815 -19.96 -61.20 55.15
C GLN A 815 -20.91 -62.13 55.94
N SER A 816 -21.29 -63.29 55.38
CA SER A 816 -22.24 -64.20 56.05
C SER A 816 -21.93 -65.68 55.89
N ALA A 817 -21.88 -66.40 57.02
CA ALA A 817 -21.73 -67.85 57.09
C ALA A 817 -23.06 -68.62 57.16
N ILE A 818 -24.18 -67.92 56.97
CA ILE A 818 -25.56 -68.42 56.97
C ILE A 818 -26.33 -67.81 55.79
N THR A 819 -27.47 -68.40 55.43
CA THR A 819 -28.39 -67.80 54.44
C THR A 819 -28.78 -66.38 54.85
N ARG A 820 -28.69 -65.43 53.91
CA ARG A 820 -28.80 -64.01 54.19
C ARG A 820 -29.58 -63.26 53.10
N THR A 821 -30.54 -62.45 53.54
CA THR A 821 -31.10 -61.34 52.77
C THR A 821 -30.37 -60.06 53.18
N LEU A 822 -30.03 -59.20 52.21
CA LEU A 822 -29.45 -57.88 52.48
C LEU A 822 -30.47 -56.97 53.18
N PRO A 823 -30.06 -56.22 54.24
CA PRO A 823 -30.83 -55.07 54.72
C PRO A 823 -30.96 -53.99 53.63
N ASN A 824 -31.84 -53.02 53.82
CA ASN A 824 -31.80 -51.77 53.04
C ASN A 824 -30.46 -51.06 53.28
N ASN A 825 -29.91 -50.41 52.26
CA ASN A 825 -28.66 -49.64 52.31
C ASN A 825 -27.46 -50.51 52.73
N VAL A 826 -27.38 -51.72 52.16
CA VAL A 826 -26.20 -52.59 52.22
C VAL A 826 -26.13 -53.31 50.88
N GLU A 827 -25.20 -52.92 50.02
CA GLU A 827 -25.22 -53.29 48.60
C GLU A 827 -24.27 -54.43 48.24
N ASN A 828 -23.25 -54.73 49.07
CA ASN A 828 -22.33 -55.87 48.85
C ASN A 828 -22.60 -57.01 49.86
N LEU A 829 -22.82 -58.23 49.36
CA LEU A 829 -22.96 -59.46 50.15
C LEU A 829 -21.91 -60.50 49.74
N ARG A 830 -21.13 -61.01 50.70
CA ARG A 830 -20.25 -62.17 50.50
C ARG A 830 -20.64 -63.33 51.41
N LEU A 831 -21.15 -64.40 50.81
CA LEU A 831 -21.32 -65.68 51.50
C LEU A 831 -19.93 -66.31 51.74
N ILE A 832 -19.73 -66.95 52.89
CA ILE A 832 -18.45 -67.56 53.27
C ILE A 832 -18.59 -69.02 53.71
N GLY A 833 -17.48 -69.77 53.65
CA GLY A 833 -17.42 -71.19 54.00
C GLY A 833 -17.77 -72.15 52.84
N THR A 834 -18.20 -73.36 53.19
CA THR A 834 -18.46 -74.48 52.27
C THR A 834 -19.88 -75.05 52.42
N ASN A 835 -20.79 -74.30 53.07
CA ASN A 835 -22.16 -74.73 53.31
C ASN A 835 -23.06 -74.25 52.18
N ASN A 836 -24.08 -75.05 51.83
CA ASN A 836 -25.16 -74.65 50.93
C ASN A 836 -26.05 -73.60 51.63
N ILE A 837 -25.65 -72.33 51.52
CA ILE A 837 -26.37 -71.16 52.04
C ILE A 837 -26.77 -70.24 50.88
N ASN A 838 -27.80 -69.42 51.08
CA ASN A 838 -28.39 -68.63 49.99
C ASN A 838 -28.17 -67.13 50.20
N GLY A 839 -28.08 -66.39 49.09
CA GLY A 839 -28.00 -64.93 49.05
C GLY A 839 -29.27 -64.34 48.45
N THR A 840 -29.74 -63.23 49.00
CA THR A 840 -30.86 -62.45 48.45
C THR A 840 -30.58 -60.97 48.65
N GLY A 841 -30.73 -60.16 47.61
CA GLY A 841 -30.53 -58.72 47.72
C GLY A 841 -31.74 -57.96 48.25
N ASN A 842 -31.72 -56.65 48.01
CA ASN A 842 -32.69 -55.67 48.49
C ASN A 842 -33.43 -55.01 47.30
N ALA A 843 -33.45 -53.68 47.20
CA ALA A 843 -34.05 -52.90 46.11
C ALA A 843 -33.08 -51.84 45.52
N SER A 844 -31.79 -51.99 45.82
CA SER A 844 -30.65 -51.26 45.26
C SER A 844 -29.89 -52.17 44.30
N ASN A 845 -29.00 -51.61 43.49
CA ASN A 845 -28.04 -52.39 42.70
C ASN A 845 -27.11 -53.18 43.64
N ASN A 846 -27.18 -54.52 43.65
CA ASN A 846 -26.47 -55.36 44.62
C ASN A 846 -25.35 -56.19 43.98
N ASN A 847 -24.27 -56.38 44.73
CA ASN A 847 -23.13 -57.22 44.39
C ASN A 847 -23.10 -58.44 45.32
N ILE A 848 -23.60 -59.58 44.85
CA ILE A 848 -23.77 -60.80 45.65
C ILE A 848 -22.80 -61.87 45.19
N THR A 849 -21.88 -62.25 46.08
CA THR A 849 -20.92 -63.33 45.87
C THR A 849 -21.25 -64.53 46.76
N GLY A 850 -21.42 -65.69 46.14
CA GLY A 850 -21.59 -66.99 46.79
C GLY A 850 -20.30 -67.54 47.43
N ASN A 851 -20.32 -68.80 47.81
CA ASN A 851 -19.23 -69.46 48.53
C ASN A 851 -18.64 -70.67 47.77
N SER A 852 -18.59 -71.85 48.41
CA SER A 852 -18.10 -73.09 47.80
C SER A 852 -19.00 -74.31 48.10
N GLY A 853 -20.24 -74.05 48.49
CA GLY A 853 -21.35 -75.00 48.48
C GLY A 853 -22.42 -74.54 47.50
N ILE A 854 -23.42 -75.37 47.24
CA ILE A 854 -24.49 -75.02 46.29
C ILE A 854 -25.34 -73.88 46.85
N ASN A 855 -25.28 -72.72 46.21
CA ASN A 855 -26.00 -71.51 46.61
C ASN A 855 -27.25 -71.29 45.75
N GLN A 856 -28.33 -70.80 46.34
CA GLN A 856 -29.33 -70.03 45.58
C GLN A 856 -29.04 -68.55 45.75
N ILE A 857 -29.04 -67.80 44.65
CA ILE A 857 -28.74 -66.36 44.61
C ILE A 857 -29.87 -65.64 43.86
N ASN A 858 -30.46 -64.62 44.48
CA ASN A 858 -31.46 -63.74 43.87
C ASN A 858 -31.00 -62.28 44.06
N GLY A 859 -30.95 -61.52 42.99
CA GLY A 859 -30.50 -60.11 43.04
C GLY A 859 -31.45 -59.21 43.83
N GLY A 860 -32.77 -59.42 43.72
CA GLY A 860 -33.77 -58.52 44.28
C GLY A 860 -34.32 -57.60 43.19
N ALA A 861 -34.15 -56.29 43.33
CA ALA A 861 -34.47 -55.35 42.25
C ALA A 861 -33.41 -54.27 42.17
N GLY A 862 -32.76 -54.15 41.02
CA GLY A 862 -31.63 -53.26 40.80
C GLY A 862 -30.99 -53.54 39.45
N ILE A 863 -29.74 -53.13 39.27
CA ILE A 863 -28.82 -53.71 38.28
C ILE A 863 -27.83 -54.54 39.08
N ASP A 864 -28.09 -55.84 39.20
CA ASP A 864 -27.38 -56.69 40.15
C ASP A 864 -26.19 -57.42 39.50
N THR A 865 -25.12 -57.61 40.27
CA THR A 865 -23.94 -58.39 39.91
C THR A 865 -23.88 -59.63 40.79
N LEU A 866 -24.13 -60.79 40.20
CA LEU A 866 -24.26 -62.08 40.88
C LEU A 866 -23.08 -62.98 40.53
N THR A 867 -22.49 -63.62 41.53
CA THR A 867 -21.34 -64.53 41.39
C THR A 867 -21.64 -65.80 42.19
N GLY A 868 -21.67 -66.97 41.56
CA GLY A 868 -21.96 -68.25 42.22
C GLY A 868 -20.83 -68.72 43.13
N GLY A 869 -19.59 -68.61 42.66
CA GLY A 869 -18.39 -69.08 43.37
C GLY A 869 -17.97 -70.47 42.90
N LEU A 870 -18.12 -71.49 43.76
CA LEU A 870 -17.83 -72.89 43.41
C LEU A 870 -18.99 -73.80 43.81
N GLY A 871 -19.82 -74.18 42.84
CA GLY A 871 -20.95 -75.06 43.09
C GLY A 871 -21.59 -75.65 41.84
N ALA A 872 -22.91 -75.79 41.94
CA ALA A 872 -23.81 -76.11 40.84
C ALA A 872 -25.06 -75.25 41.11
N ASP A 873 -24.85 -73.95 40.94
CA ASP A 873 -25.58 -72.91 41.66
C ASP A 873 -26.86 -72.49 40.95
N ILE A 874 -27.79 -71.90 41.69
CA ILE A 874 -29.13 -71.56 41.20
C ILE A 874 -29.35 -70.06 41.29
N PHE A 875 -29.35 -69.39 40.14
CA PHE A 875 -29.65 -67.97 40.03
C PHE A 875 -31.16 -67.80 39.82
N ILE A 876 -31.85 -67.16 40.75
CA ILE A 876 -33.31 -67.03 40.76
C ILE A 876 -33.70 -65.65 40.23
N PHE A 877 -34.51 -65.61 39.17
CA PHE A 877 -35.04 -64.38 38.59
C PHE A 877 -36.57 -64.40 38.54
N GLN A 878 -37.18 -63.30 38.96
CA GLN A 878 -38.60 -63.02 38.84
C GLN A 878 -38.84 -62.11 37.62
N PHE A 879 -39.79 -62.47 36.75
CA PHE A 879 -40.18 -61.60 35.63
C PHE A 879 -40.51 -60.18 36.14
N GLY A 880 -39.88 -59.17 35.54
CA GLY A 880 -39.87 -57.78 36.00
C GLY A 880 -38.64 -57.32 36.80
N GLN A 881 -37.75 -58.22 37.25
CA GLN A 881 -36.47 -57.84 37.86
C GLN A 881 -35.44 -57.44 36.80
N SER A 882 -35.03 -58.41 35.98
CA SER A 882 -33.90 -58.29 35.05
C SER A 882 -34.29 -57.68 33.69
N THR A 883 -34.76 -56.43 33.64
CA THR A 883 -35.33 -55.80 32.43
C THR A 883 -34.26 -55.26 31.46
N ILE A 884 -34.64 -54.67 30.32
CA ILE A 884 -33.66 -53.97 29.44
C ILE A 884 -32.95 -52.83 30.20
N SER A 885 -33.71 -52.09 31.01
CA SER A 885 -33.23 -50.98 31.84
C SER A 885 -32.52 -51.41 33.12
N THR A 886 -32.78 -52.64 33.57
CA THR A 886 -32.28 -53.22 34.83
C THR A 886 -31.69 -54.61 34.58
N SER A 887 -30.76 -54.69 33.62
CA SER A 887 -30.23 -55.98 33.14
C SER A 887 -29.13 -56.48 34.07
N ASP A 888 -29.44 -57.53 34.84
CA ASP A 888 -28.51 -58.11 35.82
C ASP A 888 -27.39 -58.90 35.13
N ARG A 889 -26.29 -59.08 35.85
CA ARG A 889 -25.08 -59.74 35.38
C ARG A 889 -24.70 -60.92 36.29
N ILE A 890 -24.70 -62.12 35.73
CA ILE A 890 -23.98 -63.27 36.32
C ILE A 890 -22.52 -63.23 35.83
N THR A 891 -21.56 -63.35 36.75
CA THR A 891 -20.14 -63.16 36.45
C THR A 891 -19.38 -64.43 36.07
N ASP A 892 -19.87 -65.62 36.45
CA ASP A 892 -19.10 -66.88 36.43
C ASP A 892 -19.86 -68.12 35.89
N PHE A 893 -21.18 -68.02 35.72
CA PHE A 893 -22.15 -69.07 35.33
C PHE A 893 -21.55 -70.28 34.59
N ALA A 894 -21.48 -71.43 35.25
CA ALA A 894 -20.89 -72.66 34.71
C ALA A 894 -21.90 -73.46 33.87
N ILE A 895 -21.79 -73.37 32.54
CA ILE A 895 -22.73 -74.01 31.60
C ILE A 895 -22.81 -75.52 31.85
N ASN A 896 -24.04 -76.03 31.95
CA ASN A 896 -24.44 -77.39 32.37
C ASN A 896 -24.31 -77.69 33.87
N SER A 897 -23.47 -76.99 34.65
CA SER A 897 -23.42 -77.11 36.12
C SER A 897 -24.54 -76.28 36.75
N ASP A 898 -24.47 -74.97 36.55
CA ASP A 898 -25.37 -73.99 37.17
C ASP A 898 -26.71 -73.91 36.43
N LYS A 899 -27.70 -73.35 37.11
CA LYS A 899 -29.09 -73.28 36.67
C LYS A 899 -29.68 -71.90 36.95
N ILE A 900 -30.71 -71.58 36.19
CA ILE A 900 -31.56 -70.43 36.35
C ILE A 900 -32.95 -70.93 36.73
N ASP A 901 -33.46 -70.47 37.87
CA ASP A 901 -34.84 -70.71 38.30
C ASP A 901 -35.67 -69.45 38.04
N LEU A 902 -36.95 -69.65 37.71
CA LEU A 902 -37.82 -68.59 37.21
C LEU A 902 -39.09 -68.45 38.06
N LEU A 903 -39.35 -67.22 38.49
CA LEU A 903 -40.58 -66.84 39.17
C LEU A 903 -41.44 -65.97 38.25
N THR A 904 -42.74 -66.23 38.22
CA THR A 904 -43.76 -65.31 37.68
C THR A 904 -43.64 -63.92 38.31
N GLN A 905 -44.12 -62.87 37.63
CA GLN A 905 -44.14 -61.49 38.16
C GLN A 905 -44.77 -61.37 39.57
N GLY A 906 -45.63 -62.31 39.98
CA GLY A 906 -46.19 -62.41 41.33
C GLY A 906 -45.36 -63.20 42.36
N GLY A 907 -44.10 -63.52 42.08
CA GLY A 907 -43.18 -64.26 42.97
C GLY A 907 -43.41 -65.77 43.08
N ASN A 908 -44.36 -66.34 42.34
CA ASN A 908 -44.64 -67.79 42.34
C ASN A 908 -43.75 -68.48 41.30
N ALA A 909 -43.20 -69.67 41.60
CA ALA A 909 -42.43 -70.46 40.65
C ALA A 909 -43.20 -70.74 39.35
N THR A 910 -42.51 -70.65 38.21
CA THR A 910 -43.04 -71.04 36.88
C THR A 910 -42.30 -72.25 36.34
N SER A 911 -42.81 -72.85 35.27
CA SER A 911 -42.04 -73.82 34.48
C SER A 911 -40.94 -73.13 33.69
N ALA A 912 -39.79 -73.79 33.54
CA ALA A 912 -38.72 -73.37 32.65
C ALA A 912 -39.20 -73.15 31.19
N PRO A 913 -38.42 -72.45 30.34
CA PRO A 913 -38.82 -72.13 28.97
C PRO A 913 -39.19 -73.36 28.15
N SER A 914 -40.36 -73.32 27.50
CA SER A 914 -40.88 -74.40 26.64
C SER A 914 -40.00 -74.67 25.42
N SER A 915 -39.20 -73.68 25.02
CA SER A 915 -38.20 -73.76 23.98
C SER A 915 -37.02 -72.84 24.32
N PHE A 916 -35.81 -73.30 24.01
CA PHE A 916 -34.57 -72.56 24.21
C PHE A 916 -33.66 -72.75 23.00
N SER A 917 -33.00 -71.68 22.54
CA SER A 917 -32.16 -71.71 21.33
C SER A 917 -30.98 -70.74 21.43
N ARG A 918 -29.91 -70.99 20.68
CA ARG A 918 -28.84 -70.01 20.45
C ARG A 918 -29.11 -69.26 19.14
N ALA A 919 -29.19 -67.93 19.23
CA ALA A 919 -29.24 -67.01 18.11
C ALA A 919 -27.85 -66.81 17.47
N ALA A 920 -27.81 -66.33 16.23
CA ALA A 920 -26.57 -65.90 15.60
C ALA A 920 -25.92 -64.72 16.37
N ASN A 921 -24.59 -64.62 16.31
CA ASN A 921 -23.87 -63.53 16.98
C ASN A 921 -24.25 -62.15 16.42
N SER A 922 -24.21 -61.14 17.29
CA SER A 922 -24.61 -59.77 17.01
C SER A 922 -23.44 -58.79 17.07
N THR A 923 -23.58 -57.65 16.39
CA THR A 923 -22.65 -56.51 16.40
C THR A 923 -23.35 -55.20 16.74
N VAL A 924 -24.57 -55.24 17.29
CA VAL A 924 -25.34 -54.03 17.64
C VAL A 924 -24.81 -53.38 18.90
N THR A 925 -25.08 -52.08 19.05
CA THR A 925 -24.52 -51.23 20.12
C THR A 925 -25.49 -50.92 21.26
N THR A 926 -26.74 -51.38 21.21
CA THR A 926 -27.75 -51.17 22.27
C THR A 926 -28.56 -52.43 22.55
N LEU A 927 -28.97 -52.64 23.81
CA LEU A 927 -29.71 -53.84 24.24
C LEU A 927 -31.09 -53.95 23.57
N GLN A 928 -31.76 -52.81 23.31
CA GLN A 928 -32.99 -52.79 22.54
C GLN A 928 -32.78 -53.29 21.10
N ASN A 929 -31.69 -52.89 20.43
CA ASN A 929 -31.37 -53.37 19.09
C ASN A 929 -30.96 -54.85 19.08
N LEU A 930 -30.40 -55.37 20.18
CA LEU A 930 -30.09 -56.78 20.35
C LEU A 930 -31.37 -57.63 20.38
N ILE A 931 -32.35 -57.23 21.20
CA ILE A 931 -33.65 -57.89 21.29
C ILE A 931 -34.38 -57.86 19.94
N ASN A 932 -34.39 -56.70 19.28
CA ASN A 932 -34.98 -56.52 17.95
C ASN A 932 -34.30 -57.36 16.85
N GLN A 933 -33.07 -57.84 17.05
CA GLN A 933 -32.33 -58.68 16.10
C GLN A 933 -32.40 -60.18 16.44
N VAL A 934 -32.51 -60.53 17.73
CA VAL A 934 -32.63 -61.94 18.16
C VAL A 934 -33.98 -62.50 17.74
N PHE A 935 -35.05 -61.76 17.99
CA PHE A 935 -36.42 -62.25 17.84
C PHE A 935 -37.16 -61.64 16.67
N THR A 936 -37.96 -62.45 15.99
CA THR A 936 -38.95 -61.97 15.00
C THR A 936 -40.26 -61.62 15.71
N ASP A 937 -40.90 -60.53 15.30
CA ASP A 937 -42.23 -60.17 15.79
C ASP A 937 -43.32 -61.15 15.30
N ALA A 938 -44.53 -61.05 15.86
CA ALA A 938 -45.65 -61.91 15.49
C ALA A 938 -46.20 -61.70 14.06
N ASN A 939 -45.75 -60.66 13.35
CA ASN A 939 -46.20 -60.30 12.00
C ASN A 939 -45.19 -60.63 10.89
N GLY A 940 -43.96 -61.02 11.24
CA GLY A 940 -42.99 -61.61 10.31
C GLY A 940 -42.02 -60.62 9.65
N ALA A 941 -41.81 -59.43 10.22
CA ALA A 941 -40.78 -58.49 9.76
C ALA A 941 -40.22 -57.65 10.93
N ILE A 942 -38.92 -57.45 11.10
CA ILE A 942 -37.80 -57.57 10.15
C ILE A 942 -36.57 -58.20 10.85
N THR A 943 -35.75 -58.97 10.13
CA THR A 943 -34.37 -59.40 10.51
C THR A 943 -34.15 -60.22 11.80
N GLY A 944 -35.18 -60.58 12.55
CA GLY A 944 -35.10 -61.57 13.63
C GLY A 944 -34.59 -62.93 13.13
N ASN A 945 -33.80 -63.67 13.93
CA ASN A 945 -33.27 -64.99 13.56
C ASN A 945 -33.78 -66.17 14.40
N GLN A 946 -34.51 -65.91 15.49
CA GLN A 946 -35.30 -66.91 16.21
C GLN A 946 -36.78 -66.47 16.33
N GLY A 947 -37.68 -67.44 16.49
CA GLY A 947 -39.12 -67.19 16.67
C GLY A 947 -39.48 -66.95 18.13
N LEU A 948 -40.26 -65.91 18.41
CA LEU A 948 -40.75 -65.59 19.75
C LEU A 948 -41.91 -66.50 20.16
N GLY A 949 -41.60 -67.58 20.87
CA GLY A 949 -42.60 -68.44 21.49
C GLY A 949 -43.08 -67.90 22.84
N VAL A 950 -44.34 -68.16 23.18
CA VAL A 950 -44.82 -68.01 24.56
C VAL A 950 -44.00 -68.93 25.48
N ASN A 951 -43.49 -68.39 26.60
CA ASN A 951 -42.53 -69.04 27.48
C ASN A 951 -41.33 -69.62 26.69
N SER A 952 -40.50 -68.76 26.09
CA SER A 952 -39.32 -69.15 25.31
C SER A 952 -38.08 -68.33 25.66
N ALA A 953 -36.91 -68.89 25.37
CA ALA A 953 -35.63 -68.23 25.62
C ALA A 953 -34.69 -68.27 24.40
N ALA A 954 -33.81 -67.27 24.32
CA ALA A 954 -32.74 -67.18 23.34
C ALA A 954 -31.41 -66.77 23.99
N LEU A 955 -30.33 -67.46 23.62
CA LEU A 955 -28.96 -67.15 24.00
C LEU A 955 -28.26 -66.46 22.82
N VAL A 956 -27.69 -65.28 23.04
CA VAL A 956 -27.01 -64.48 22.00
C VAL A 956 -25.64 -63.99 22.49
N GLN A 957 -24.69 -63.81 21.57
CA GLN A 957 -23.39 -63.22 21.87
C GLN A 957 -23.16 -61.98 21.00
N VAL A 958 -22.94 -60.83 21.64
CA VAL A 958 -22.53 -59.57 21.01
C VAL A 958 -21.00 -59.52 20.99
N THR A 959 -20.39 -59.35 19.82
CA THR A 959 -18.93 -59.46 19.65
C THR A 959 -18.18 -58.14 19.67
N THR A 960 -18.86 -57.00 19.70
CA THR A 960 -18.26 -55.66 19.50
C THR A 960 -19.06 -54.56 20.20
N GLY A 961 -18.38 -53.49 20.64
CA GLY A 961 -19.02 -52.29 21.20
C GLY A 961 -19.23 -52.35 22.72
N ALA A 962 -19.85 -51.30 23.28
CA ALA A 962 -20.02 -51.13 24.73
C ALA A 962 -20.88 -52.23 25.41
N ILE A 963 -21.75 -52.91 24.65
CA ILE A 963 -22.55 -54.05 25.10
C ILE A 963 -21.98 -55.40 24.61
N ALA A 964 -20.67 -55.49 24.34
CA ALA A 964 -20.03 -56.76 24.00
C ALA A 964 -20.17 -57.76 25.15
N GLY A 965 -20.75 -58.92 24.88
CA GLY A 965 -21.14 -59.85 25.94
C GLY A 965 -21.96 -61.04 25.47
N THR A 966 -22.35 -61.90 26.41
CA THR A 966 -23.27 -63.02 26.17
C THR A 966 -24.53 -62.80 27.00
N TYR A 967 -25.69 -62.84 26.36
CA TYR A 967 -26.98 -62.49 26.95
C TYR A 967 -27.97 -63.63 26.79
N LEU A 968 -28.71 -63.89 27.86
CA LEU A 968 -29.86 -64.78 27.89
C LEU A 968 -31.13 -63.92 27.94
N ILE A 969 -31.97 -64.06 26.92
CA ILE A 969 -33.21 -63.32 26.76
C ILE A 969 -34.38 -64.30 26.96
N ILE A 970 -35.31 -64.00 27.86
CA ILE A 970 -36.40 -64.91 28.26
C ILE A 970 -37.73 -64.15 28.20
N ASN A 971 -38.66 -64.65 27.39
CA ASN A 971 -39.99 -64.12 27.21
C ASN A 971 -40.99 -64.87 28.11
N ASP A 972 -41.92 -64.13 28.74
CA ASP A 972 -42.93 -64.62 29.66
C ASP A 972 -44.09 -65.39 28.97
N SER A 973 -45.22 -65.52 29.65
CA SER A 973 -46.47 -66.10 29.16
C SER A 973 -47.18 -65.31 28.04
N THR A 974 -46.73 -64.10 27.70
CA THR A 974 -47.31 -63.24 26.65
C THR A 974 -46.51 -63.33 25.35
N ALA A 975 -47.14 -63.24 24.18
CA ALA A 975 -46.40 -63.26 22.91
C ALA A 975 -45.83 -61.87 22.55
N GLY A 976 -44.50 -61.75 22.43
CA GLY A 976 -43.82 -60.52 22.01
C GLY A 976 -43.05 -59.86 23.16
N PHE A 977 -41.75 -59.59 22.98
CA PHE A 977 -40.87 -59.18 24.08
C PHE A 977 -41.28 -57.85 24.72
N GLN A 978 -41.47 -57.86 26.03
CA GLN A 978 -41.92 -56.75 26.87
C GLN A 978 -40.74 -56.15 27.66
N SER A 979 -40.27 -54.97 27.26
CA SER A 979 -39.08 -54.32 27.83
C SER A 979 -39.12 -54.03 29.33
N SER A 980 -40.29 -54.10 29.96
CA SER A 980 -40.52 -53.85 31.39
C SER A 980 -40.98 -55.08 32.19
N ASN A 981 -40.89 -56.29 31.63
CA ASN A 981 -41.37 -57.53 32.25
C ASN A 981 -40.51 -58.74 31.89
N ASP A 982 -40.12 -58.86 30.62
CA ASP A 982 -39.27 -59.95 30.15
C ASP A 982 -37.82 -59.79 30.59
N LEU A 983 -37.13 -60.92 30.73
CA LEU A 983 -35.80 -60.98 31.33
C LEU A 983 -34.70 -60.89 30.28
N LEU A 984 -33.67 -60.10 30.59
CA LEU A 984 -32.43 -59.93 29.85
C LEU A 984 -31.25 -60.06 30.84
N ILE A 985 -30.69 -61.26 30.95
CA ILE A 985 -29.62 -61.57 31.89
C ILE A 985 -28.28 -61.60 31.14
N ASN A 986 -27.30 -60.83 31.60
CA ASN A 986 -25.94 -60.82 31.09
C ASN A 986 -25.12 -61.92 31.75
N ILE A 987 -24.59 -62.88 30.99
CA ILE A 987 -23.78 -64.00 31.51
C ILE A 987 -22.36 -64.00 30.92
N THR A 988 -21.83 -62.83 30.55
CA THR A 988 -20.61 -62.71 29.72
C THR A 988 -19.36 -63.42 30.27
N GLY A 989 -19.24 -63.59 31.58
CA GLY A 989 -18.11 -64.30 32.19
C GLY A 989 -18.32 -65.81 32.40
N PHE A 990 -19.35 -66.40 31.77
CA PHE A 990 -19.67 -67.83 31.88
C PHE A 990 -18.45 -68.75 31.71
N THR A 991 -18.47 -69.89 32.40
CA THR A 991 -17.48 -70.95 32.24
C THR A 991 -18.06 -72.15 31.47
N GLY A 992 -17.19 -72.87 30.75
CA GLY A 992 -17.59 -73.99 29.88
C GLY A 992 -17.64 -73.62 28.39
N THR A 993 -18.32 -74.44 27.58
CA THR A 993 -18.40 -74.25 26.12
C THR A 993 -19.76 -73.70 25.71
N LEU A 994 -19.77 -72.58 24.98
CA LEU A 994 -20.99 -71.99 24.43
C LEU A 994 -21.69 -72.99 23.47
N PRO A 995 -23.02 -73.20 23.58
CA PRO A 995 -23.76 -74.11 22.70
C PRO A 995 -23.61 -73.81 21.20
N ALA A 996 -23.87 -74.80 20.34
CA ALA A 996 -23.99 -74.57 18.90
C ALA A 996 -25.21 -73.70 18.56
N LEU A 997 -25.26 -73.14 17.34
CA LEU A 997 -26.45 -72.43 16.83
C LEU A 997 -27.64 -73.38 16.69
N GLY A 998 -28.85 -72.91 17.02
CA GLY A 998 -30.07 -73.74 17.03
C GLY A 998 -30.53 -74.11 18.44
N SER A 999 -31.36 -75.16 18.57
CA SER A 999 -31.99 -75.54 19.84
C SER A 999 -30.99 -75.98 20.92
N ILE A 1000 -31.18 -75.48 22.14
CA ILE A 1000 -30.41 -75.86 23.34
C ILE A 1000 -31.33 -76.70 24.23
N PRO A 1001 -30.86 -77.80 24.85
CA PRO A 1001 -31.63 -78.50 25.88
C PRO A 1001 -31.86 -77.58 27.08
N VAL A 1002 -33.12 -77.37 27.47
CA VAL A 1002 -33.54 -76.42 28.52
C VAL A 1002 -32.80 -76.68 29.84
N GLY A 1003 -32.71 -77.94 30.26
CA GLY A 1003 -32.00 -78.38 31.47
C GLY A 1003 -30.48 -78.18 31.49
N ASN A 1004 -29.87 -77.64 30.42
CA ASN A 1004 -28.47 -77.21 30.47
C ASN A 1004 -28.31 -75.88 31.23
N PHE A 1005 -29.34 -75.04 31.24
CA PHE A 1005 -29.33 -73.69 31.80
C PHE A 1005 -30.46 -73.43 32.82
N PHE A 1006 -31.56 -74.16 32.77
CA PHE A 1006 -32.73 -73.94 33.64
C PHE A 1006 -33.01 -75.17 34.52
N VAL A 1007 -33.69 -74.94 35.66
CA VAL A 1007 -34.16 -75.98 36.60
C VAL A 1007 -35.28 -76.84 36.00
#